data_AF-A0A417QFG4-F1
#
_entry.id   AF-A0A417QFG4-F1
#
_cell.length_a   1.000
_cell.length_b   1.000
_cell.length_c   1.000
_cell.angle_alpha   90.00
_cell.angle_beta   90.00
_cell.angle_gamma   90.00
#
_symmetry.space_group_name_H-M   'P 1'
#
loop_
_entity.id
_entity.type
_entity.pdbx_description
1 polymer ?
#
loop_
_entity_poly.entity_id
_entity_poly.type
_entity_poly.pdbx_seq_one_letter_code
_entity_poly.pdbx_strand_id
1 'polypeptide(L)'
;MKMKRILKKSSPLIMFMLACTLLFSANSIVNAASKTPKKISMHVSSKIVDIKGESKITIKTLSTQGLDKTVSLKSSNNKIATVSSNGIIHGKKSGKVKITGTLKKNKKISDTVTIIVKDLKPSRISTYKTLTLKAGEKKDLNVKISPSGVYCPVSYKTTNNSVAKISAKGIITASKDGKATITITSKQRNKSGKYISAKCNVTVSTRINKITFEKESLILKAKDSSGNNKVTISPRNAGNKSLKYTSSNEAVATVSAKGIVTARDYGSATITAITIDGSNIQASYNVTVEKPDAVSTRQVFVTPEWLKSVIDGDQPEYKNALIADASWLTDYCSKAHIPTAIHINSDEVEYVDWTPWGKDNVVGNNIDDLWDYNRNGNNYGKITYGDNDGEVPIEQIYNLRSDNELKTFFKRYGITKDTKVILYGKNGNSSDTGRVAFAMLSAGVKDVKILDGGITGWEKLNLPTTTETVSPTPGNNDFGNIEHKYILSIDQVNEKLKNDPNFKLVSIRSRDEFEGVKSNYAYIETAGEPLGAVWGKNINDYAQDSSFVIPLSQMKEYLSEANIDYAKNELSFYCGTGWRATIPFFLAYQNGKDNISVYDGGWYQWELRWKDNPKEYPRQKITPEQAAYYSKMMFAKKSVSVSIGSTVNNSVNLYPASASASIKYEVEDPAIASVDSNGNITGKSEGSTTLTATAFNSKGEQIGKRITSGIVVEK
;
A
#
# COMPACT_ATOMS: atom_id res chain seq x y z
N MET A 1 16.94 -52.72 -37.14
CA MET A 1 16.09 -53.85 -37.58
C MET A 1 14.71 -53.29 -37.97
N LYS A 2 14.17 -53.58 -39.18
CA LYS A 2 12.83 -53.21 -39.74
C LYS A 2 12.33 -51.74 -39.49
N MET A 3 12.35 -50.75 -40.40
CA MET A 3 11.97 -50.63 -41.84
C MET A 3 10.47 -50.33 -42.13
N LYS A 4 10.15 -49.03 -42.37
CA LYS A 4 9.10 -48.40 -43.23
C LYS A 4 8.98 -46.91 -42.80
N ARG A 5 9.49 -45.88 -43.51
CA ARG A 5 9.10 -45.30 -44.82
C ARG A 5 7.60 -44.89 -44.78
N ILE A 6 7.19 -43.61 -44.89
CA ILE A 6 7.26 -42.77 -46.11
C ILE A 6 7.00 -41.25 -45.83
N LEU A 7 7.77 -40.39 -46.53
CA LEU A 7 7.56 -38.99 -46.99
C LEU A 7 7.11 -37.80 -46.08
N LYS A 8 8.05 -36.86 -45.91
CA LYS A 8 7.86 -35.39 -45.79
C LYS A 8 8.13 -34.71 -47.15
N LYS A 9 7.88 -33.38 -47.24
CA LYS A 9 8.16 -32.39 -48.32
C LYS A 9 7.01 -32.22 -49.34
N SER A 10 6.48 -31.05 -49.71
CA SER A 10 6.89 -29.62 -49.80
C SER A 10 7.35 -29.15 -51.19
N SER A 11 6.69 -28.11 -51.73
CA SER A 11 7.08 -27.29 -52.91
C SER A 11 7.00 -27.96 -54.31
N PRO A 12 7.03 -27.21 -55.45
CA PRO A 12 6.66 -25.81 -55.71
C PRO A 12 5.85 -25.58 -57.03
N LEU A 13 5.87 -24.33 -57.50
CA LEU A 13 5.30 -23.70 -58.71
C LEU A 13 5.93 -24.13 -60.07
N ILE A 14 5.23 -23.75 -61.17
CA ILE A 14 5.74 -23.25 -62.48
C ILE A 14 6.03 -24.22 -63.68
N MET A 15 5.54 -23.81 -64.88
CA MET A 15 5.97 -24.11 -66.29
C MET A 15 5.94 -25.56 -66.81
N PHE A 16 5.89 -25.87 -68.14
CA PHE A 16 5.39 -25.20 -69.37
C PHE A 16 5.17 -26.30 -70.46
N MET A 17 4.87 -25.89 -71.70
CA MET A 17 5.07 -26.55 -73.03
C MET A 17 6.02 -27.78 -73.14
N LEU A 18 5.97 -28.65 -74.17
CA LEU A 18 5.06 -28.96 -75.32
C LEU A 18 5.67 -30.18 -76.08
N ALA A 19 4.88 -30.86 -76.93
CA ALA A 19 5.29 -31.65 -78.11
C ALA A 19 6.02 -33.01 -77.95
N CYS A 20 5.42 -34.08 -78.50
CA CYS A 20 5.89 -34.85 -79.67
C CYS A 20 5.13 -36.21 -79.73
N THR A 21 4.15 -36.38 -80.63
CA THR A 21 4.21 -36.97 -82.00
C THR A 21 3.78 -38.44 -82.06
N LEU A 22 2.71 -38.69 -82.83
CA LEU A 22 2.59 -39.68 -83.93
C LEU A 22 2.87 -41.19 -83.63
N LEU A 23 2.10 -42.18 -84.11
CA LEU A 23 0.89 -42.26 -84.95
C LEU A 23 -0.17 -43.13 -84.18
N PHE A 24 -1.13 -43.92 -84.70
CA PHE A 24 -1.68 -44.19 -86.05
C PHE A 24 -3.09 -44.82 -85.90
N SER A 25 -4.13 -44.36 -86.62
CA SER A 25 -5.14 -45.25 -87.24
C SER A 25 -6.22 -44.52 -88.05
N ALA A 26 -6.40 -44.97 -89.30
CA ALA A 26 -7.63 -45.01 -90.10
C ALA A 26 -8.48 -43.72 -90.30
N ASN A 27 -8.46 -43.25 -91.56
CA ASN A 27 -9.52 -42.42 -92.13
C ASN A 27 -10.90 -43.08 -92.02
N SER A 28 -11.91 -42.26 -91.72
CA SER A 28 -13.20 -42.38 -92.41
C SER A 28 -13.76 -40.97 -92.68
N ILE A 29 -13.78 -40.60 -93.97
CA ILE A 29 -14.42 -39.36 -94.43
C ILE A 29 -15.92 -39.56 -94.34
N VAL A 30 -16.51 -39.23 -93.20
CA VAL A 30 -17.97 -39.16 -93.04
C VAL A 30 -18.41 -37.75 -93.40
N ASN A 31 -19.29 -37.63 -94.38
CA ASN A 31 -19.88 -36.36 -94.80
C ASN A 31 -20.37 -35.56 -93.58
N ALA A 32 -19.78 -34.38 -93.36
CA ALA A 32 -20.13 -33.51 -92.25
C ALA A 32 -21.46 -32.80 -92.51
N ALA A 33 -22.57 -33.54 -92.41
CA ALA A 33 -23.90 -32.97 -92.34
C ALA A 33 -23.92 -31.91 -91.23
N SER A 34 -24.27 -30.67 -91.60
CA SER A 34 -24.27 -29.50 -90.72
C SER A 34 -25.13 -29.73 -89.47
N LYS A 35 -24.51 -30.16 -88.37
CA LYS A 35 -25.18 -30.35 -87.08
C LYS A 35 -25.49 -28.96 -86.49
N THR A 36 -26.70 -28.48 -86.73
CA THR A 36 -27.18 -27.25 -86.05
C THR A 36 -27.46 -27.54 -84.56
N PRO A 37 -27.24 -26.56 -83.65
CA PRO A 37 -27.68 -26.69 -82.25
C PRO A 37 -29.16 -27.06 -82.17
N LYS A 38 -29.59 -27.86 -81.19
CA LYS A 38 -30.99 -28.36 -81.14
C LYS A 38 -31.94 -27.42 -80.38
N LYS A 39 -31.46 -26.71 -79.36
CA LYS A 39 -32.26 -25.82 -78.52
C LYS A 39 -31.39 -24.78 -77.81
N ILE A 40 -31.95 -23.60 -77.56
CA ILE A 40 -31.41 -22.63 -76.60
C ILE A 40 -32.39 -22.50 -75.42
N SER A 41 -31.89 -22.12 -74.25
CA SER A 41 -32.70 -21.81 -73.08
C SER A 41 -32.20 -20.55 -72.39
N MET A 42 -33.10 -19.61 -72.13
CA MET A 42 -32.82 -18.32 -71.50
C MET A 42 -33.32 -18.32 -70.06
N HIS A 43 -32.39 -18.12 -69.12
CA HIS A 43 -32.69 -17.92 -67.71
C HIS A 43 -32.42 -16.47 -67.33
N VAL A 44 -33.27 -15.87 -66.50
CA VAL A 44 -33.08 -14.48 -66.02
C VAL A 44 -32.94 -14.43 -64.51
N SER A 45 -32.04 -13.59 -64.00
CA SER A 45 -31.88 -13.40 -62.54
C SER A 45 -33.15 -12.89 -61.87
N SER A 46 -33.97 -12.13 -62.60
CA SER A 46 -35.32 -11.76 -62.20
C SER A 46 -36.18 -11.48 -63.44
N LYS A 47 -37.45 -11.93 -63.42
CA LYS A 47 -38.49 -11.57 -64.41
C LYS A 47 -39.06 -10.17 -64.17
N ILE A 48 -38.81 -9.56 -63.01
CA ILE A 48 -39.21 -8.18 -62.68
C ILE A 48 -37.95 -7.31 -62.66
N VAL A 49 -37.96 -6.18 -63.36
CA VAL A 49 -36.85 -5.24 -63.44
C VAL A 49 -37.34 -3.84 -63.05
N ASP A 50 -36.54 -3.11 -62.27
CA ASP A 50 -36.87 -1.75 -61.90
C ASP A 50 -36.70 -0.77 -63.07
N ILE A 51 -37.38 0.38 -63.03
CA ILE A 51 -37.09 1.49 -63.93
C ILE A 51 -35.69 2.03 -63.60
N LYS A 52 -34.81 2.12 -64.60
CA LYS A 52 -33.36 2.36 -64.47
C LYS A 52 -32.58 1.23 -63.76
N GLY A 53 -33.25 0.14 -63.37
CA GLY A 53 -32.62 -1.06 -62.84
C GLY A 53 -32.21 -2.03 -63.94
N GLU A 54 -31.46 -3.06 -63.52
CA GLU A 54 -30.86 -4.05 -64.42
C GLU A 54 -31.15 -5.49 -63.98
N SER A 55 -31.24 -6.40 -64.94
CA SER A 55 -31.33 -7.86 -64.70
C SER A 55 -30.57 -8.59 -65.80
N LYS A 56 -29.88 -9.68 -65.45
CA LYS A 56 -29.02 -10.41 -66.39
C LYS A 56 -29.71 -11.66 -66.92
N ILE A 57 -29.62 -11.86 -68.23
CA ILE A 57 -29.96 -13.10 -68.91
C ILE A 57 -28.71 -13.97 -69.01
N THR A 58 -28.83 -15.21 -68.58
CA THR A 58 -27.88 -16.28 -68.86
C THR A 58 -28.48 -17.21 -69.91
N ILE A 59 -27.74 -17.49 -70.98
CA ILE A 59 -28.21 -18.33 -72.09
C ILE A 59 -27.44 -19.65 -72.04
N LYS A 60 -28.16 -20.77 -72.00
CA LYS A 60 -27.60 -22.12 -72.18
C LYS A 60 -27.95 -22.61 -73.60
N THR A 61 -26.96 -23.09 -74.34
CA THR A 61 -27.15 -23.64 -75.70
C THR A 61 -26.80 -25.13 -75.69
N LEU A 62 -27.73 -26.00 -76.14
CA LEU A 62 -27.48 -27.43 -76.27
C LEU A 62 -26.99 -27.75 -77.69
N SER A 63 -25.70 -28.07 -77.81
CA SER A 63 -25.09 -28.64 -79.02
C SER A 63 -23.90 -29.54 -78.68
N THR A 64 -23.56 -30.43 -79.61
CA THR A 64 -22.27 -31.10 -79.69
C THR A 64 -21.12 -30.10 -79.88
N GLN A 65 -19.86 -30.55 -79.67
CA GLN A 65 -18.66 -29.72 -79.79
C GLN A 65 -18.46 -29.12 -81.21
N GLY A 66 -17.69 -28.03 -81.31
CA GLY A 66 -17.22 -27.46 -82.58
C GLY A 66 -18.09 -26.40 -83.26
N LEU A 67 -19.18 -25.93 -82.62
CA LEU A 67 -20.19 -25.07 -83.29
C LEU A 67 -20.22 -23.63 -82.76
N ASP A 68 -20.53 -22.69 -83.66
CA ASP A 68 -20.84 -21.30 -83.33
C ASP A 68 -22.16 -21.21 -82.55
N LYS A 69 -22.04 -20.73 -81.30
CA LYS A 69 -23.12 -20.62 -80.31
C LYS A 69 -23.63 -19.18 -80.15
N THR A 70 -23.27 -18.26 -81.05
CA THR A 70 -23.65 -16.86 -80.90
C THR A 70 -25.16 -16.64 -81.05
N VAL A 71 -25.73 -15.98 -80.04
CA VAL A 71 -27.16 -15.64 -79.96
C VAL A 71 -27.32 -14.12 -80.11
N SER A 72 -28.19 -13.68 -81.00
CA SER A 72 -28.64 -12.28 -81.05
C SER A 72 -29.80 -12.10 -80.08
N LEU A 73 -29.71 -11.09 -79.20
CA LEU A 73 -30.77 -10.71 -78.28
C LEU A 73 -31.54 -9.51 -78.83
N LYS A 74 -32.87 -9.56 -78.77
CA LYS A 74 -33.77 -8.47 -79.19
C LYS A 74 -34.88 -8.27 -78.17
N SER A 75 -35.17 -7.02 -77.84
CA SER A 75 -36.36 -6.63 -77.08
C SER A 75 -37.53 -6.37 -78.03
N SER A 76 -38.72 -6.83 -77.67
CA SER A 76 -39.94 -6.52 -78.42
C SER A 76 -40.38 -5.05 -78.28
N ASN A 77 -39.85 -4.32 -77.28
CA ASN A 77 -40.11 -2.90 -77.10
C ASN A 77 -38.97 -2.20 -76.34
N ASN A 78 -38.04 -1.59 -77.09
CA ASN A 78 -36.91 -0.83 -76.56
C ASN A 78 -37.30 0.43 -75.74
N LYS A 79 -38.57 0.86 -75.75
CA LYS A 79 -39.07 1.94 -74.87
C LYS A 79 -39.43 1.41 -73.47
N ILE A 80 -39.72 0.11 -73.32
CA ILE A 80 -40.02 -0.55 -72.03
C ILE A 80 -38.73 -1.07 -71.39
N ALA A 81 -37.96 -1.88 -72.12
CA ALA A 81 -36.61 -2.29 -71.73
C ALA A 81 -35.72 -2.54 -72.95
N THR A 82 -34.43 -2.23 -72.83
CA THR A 82 -33.40 -2.63 -73.80
C THR A 82 -32.62 -3.83 -73.30
N VAL A 83 -32.10 -4.66 -74.21
CA VAL A 83 -31.16 -5.73 -73.90
C VAL A 83 -29.85 -5.51 -74.66
N SER A 84 -28.71 -5.62 -73.98
CA SER A 84 -27.39 -5.53 -74.57
C SER A 84 -26.94 -6.86 -75.19
N SER A 85 -25.90 -6.83 -76.03
CA SER A 85 -25.30 -8.04 -76.62
C SER A 85 -24.73 -9.02 -75.58
N ASN A 86 -24.34 -8.54 -74.40
CA ASN A 86 -23.86 -9.37 -73.27
C ASN A 86 -24.97 -9.78 -72.28
N GLY A 87 -26.25 -9.57 -72.63
CA GLY A 87 -27.39 -10.11 -71.88
C GLY A 87 -27.86 -9.29 -70.68
N ILE A 88 -27.49 -8.01 -70.57
CA ILE A 88 -28.02 -7.11 -69.54
C ILE A 88 -29.30 -6.46 -70.06
N ILE A 89 -30.39 -6.63 -69.32
CA ILE A 89 -31.66 -5.95 -69.54
C ILE A 89 -31.66 -4.67 -68.70
N HIS A 90 -31.87 -3.51 -69.32
CA HIS A 90 -32.07 -2.24 -68.62
C HIS A 90 -33.54 -1.82 -68.72
N GLY A 91 -34.21 -1.66 -67.57
CA GLY A 91 -35.59 -1.18 -67.52
C GLY A 91 -35.68 0.33 -67.80
N LYS A 92 -36.60 0.75 -68.68
CA LYS A 92 -36.77 2.16 -69.10
C LYS A 92 -38.13 2.76 -68.75
N LYS A 93 -39.22 1.99 -68.92
CA LYS A 93 -40.60 2.43 -68.62
C LYS A 93 -41.42 1.23 -68.15
N SER A 94 -42.36 1.45 -67.22
CA SER A 94 -43.31 0.41 -66.77
C SER A 94 -44.00 -0.27 -67.94
N GLY A 95 -44.08 -1.61 -67.90
CA GLY A 95 -44.74 -2.41 -68.93
C GLY A 95 -44.25 -3.85 -68.99
N LYS A 96 -44.89 -4.68 -69.82
CA LYS A 96 -44.43 -6.03 -70.13
C LYS A 96 -43.71 -6.02 -71.48
N VAL A 97 -42.58 -6.70 -71.58
CA VAL A 97 -41.77 -6.79 -72.81
C VAL A 97 -41.19 -8.18 -72.96
N LYS A 98 -41.15 -8.71 -74.18
CA LYS A 98 -40.53 -10.00 -74.49
C LYS A 98 -39.08 -9.76 -74.89
N ILE A 99 -38.14 -10.45 -74.27
CA ILE A 99 -36.75 -10.52 -74.73
C ILE A 99 -36.56 -11.86 -75.41
N THR A 100 -36.26 -11.83 -76.71
CA THR A 100 -36.05 -13.01 -77.54
C THR A 100 -34.57 -13.16 -77.83
N GLY A 101 -34.03 -14.34 -77.56
CA GLY A 101 -32.75 -14.79 -78.07
C GLY A 101 -32.97 -15.64 -79.32
N THR A 102 -32.20 -15.39 -80.37
CA THR A 102 -32.23 -16.19 -81.61
C THR A 102 -30.80 -16.59 -81.97
N LEU A 103 -30.58 -17.87 -82.30
CA LEU A 103 -29.27 -18.34 -82.77
C LEU A 103 -28.93 -17.70 -84.12
N LYS A 104 -27.77 -17.05 -84.25
CA LYS A 104 -27.41 -16.30 -85.48
C LYS A 104 -27.41 -17.18 -86.74
N LYS A 105 -26.86 -18.41 -86.65
CA LYS A 105 -26.75 -19.34 -87.78
C LYS A 105 -28.05 -20.11 -88.13
N ASN A 106 -29.02 -20.20 -87.21
CA ASN A 106 -30.33 -20.79 -87.53
C ASN A 106 -31.44 -19.99 -86.84
N LYS A 107 -32.05 -19.07 -87.60
CA LYS A 107 -33.07 -18.14 -87.12
C LYS A 107 -34.37 -18.83 -86.66
N LYS A 108 -34.59 -20.11 -86.99
CA LYS A 108 -35.73 -20.90 -86.49
C LYS A 108 -35.56 -21.34 -85.03
N ILE A 109 -34.36 -21.19 -84.46
CA ILE A 109 -34.05 -21.61 -83.08
C ILE A 109 -33.96 -20.38 -82.19
N SER A 110 -35.00 -20.20 -81.37
CA SER A 110 -35.12 -19.10 -80.43
C SER A 110 -35.74 -19.55 -79.11
N ASP A 111 -35.56 -18.72 -78.09
CA ASP A 111 -36.28 -18.78 -76.83
C ASP A 111 -36.68 -17.35 -76.44
N THR A 112 -37.70 -17.20 -75.59
CA THR A 112 -38.26 -15.88 -75.24
C THR A 112 -38.68 -15.82 -73.78
N VAL A 113 -38.14 -14.83 -73.08
CA VAL A 113 -38.52 -14.53 -71.68
C VAL A 113 -39.34 -13.24 -71.61
N THR A 114 -40.48 -13.30 -70.92
CA THR A 114 -41.27 -12.11 -70.60
C THR A 114 -40.69 -11.40 -69.38
N ILE A 115 -40.33 -10.14 -69.55
CA ILE A 115 -39.87 -9.22 -68.51
C ILE A 115 -40.99 -8.24 -68.16
N ILE A 116 -41.15 -7.97 -66.88
CA ILE A 116 -42.09 -6.96 -66.35
C ILE A 116 -41.27 -5.83 -65.74
N VAL A 117 -41.27 -4.67 -66.40
CA VAL A 117 -40.68 -3.46 -65.83
C VAL A 117 -41.71 -2.79 -64.93
N LYS A 118 -41.32 -2.44 -63.71
CA LYS A 118 -42.14 -1.74 -62.72
C LYS A 118 -41.30 -0.67 -62.02
N ASP A 119 -41.94 0.39 -61.53
CA ASP A 119 -41.34 1.32 -60.59
C ASP A 119 -41.29 0.66 -59.20
N LEU A 120 -40.12 0.12 -58.82
CA LEU A 120 -39.90 -0.49 -57.52
C LEU A 120 -39.39 0.55 -56.53
N LYS A 121 -39.91 0.50 -55.29
CA LYS A 121 -39.48 1.39 -54.21
C LYS A 121 -38.65 0.64 -53.17
N PRO A 122 -37.56 1.22 -52.66
CA PRO A 122 -36.72 0.60 -51.65
C PRO A 122 -37.49 0.54 -50.32
N SER A 123 -37.37 -0.58 -49.60
CA SER A 123 -38.00 -0.77 -48.28
C SER A 123 -36.98 -0.75 -47.14
N ARG A 124 -35.74 -1.22 -47.38
CA ARG A 124 -34.70 -1.33 -46.36
C ARG A 124 -33.29 -1.14 -46.95
N ILE A 125 -32.43 -0.47 -46.19
CA ILE A 125 -30.97 -0.50 -46.35
C ILE A 125 -30.40 -1.42 -45.28
N SER A 126 -29.44 -2.27 -45.65
CA SER A 126 -28.69 -3.11 -44.71
C SER A 126 -27.19 -2.99 -44.94
N THR A 127 -26.43 -3.02 -43.83
CA THR A 127 -24.99 -2.76 -43.72
C THR A 127 -24.53 -3.30 -42.35
N TYR A 128 -23.23 -3.29 -42.07
CA TYR A 128 -22.71 -3.53 -40.72
C TYR A 128 -23.27 -2.55 -39.69
N LYS A 129 -23.75 -3.04 -38.52
CA LYS A 129 -24.17 -2.18 -37.40
C LYS A 129 -22.96 -1.48 -36.75
N THR A 130 -21.87 -2.22 -36.57
CA THR A 130 -20.61 -1.78 -35.96
C THR A 130 -19.43 -2.28 -36.77
N LEU A 131 -18.33 -1.52 -36.76
CA LEU A 131 -17.02 -1.92 -37.30
C LEU A 131 -15.93 -1.40 -36.36
N THR A 132 -14.95 -2.24 -36.05
CA THR A 132 -13.70 -1.83 -35.40
C THR A 132 -12.58 -1.98 -36.42
N LEU A 133 -11.85 -0.90 -36.69
CA LEU A 133 -10.83 -0.84 -37.73
C LEU A 133 -9.51 -0.33 -37.14
N LYS A 134 -8.38 -0.82 -37.66
CA LYS A 134 -7.05 -0.26 -37.33
C LYS A 134 -6.82 1.02 -38.15
N ALA A 135 -6.04 1.97 -37.63
CA ALA A 135 -5.65 3.15 -38.41
C ALA A 135 -4.99 2.73 -39.75
N GLY A 136 -5.41 3.34 -40.86
CA GLY A 136 -5.01 2.99 -42.23
C GLY A 136 -5.86 1.89 -42.90
N GLU A 137 -6.66 1.13 -42.15
CA GLU A 137 -7.49 0.05 -42.70
C GLU A 137 -8.62 0.58 -43.60
N LYS A 138 -8.89 -0.15 -44.69
CA LYS A 138 -9.98 0.15 -45.63
C LYS A 138 -11.04 -0.95 -45.60
N LYS A 139 -12.31 -0.57 -45.54
CA LYS A 139 -13.43 -1.52 -45.43
C LYS A 139 -14.64 -1.07 -46.25
N ASP A 140 -15.18 -1.95 -47.08
CA ASP A 140 -16.48 -1.74 -47.74
C ASP A 140 -17.62 -1.92 -46.73
N LEU A 141 -18.59 -0.99 -46.72
CA LEU A 141 -19.81 -1.09 -45.91
C LEU A 141 -20.74 -2.25 -46.32
N ASN A 142 -20.57 -2.81 -47.53
CA ASN A 142 -21.39 -3.90 -48.06
C ASN A 142 -22.89 -3.55 -48.04
N VAL A 143 -23.21 -2.37 -48.59
CA VAL A 143 -24.56 -1.81 -48.59
C VAL A 143 -25.47 -2.63 -49.50
N LYS A 144 -26.54 -3.20 -48.91
CA LYS A 144 -27.55 -3.98 -49.63
C LYS A 144 -28.92 -3.32 -49.49
N ILE A 145 -29.57 -3.08 -50.63
CA ILE A 145 -30.93 -2.53 -50.73
C ILE A 145 -31.93 -3.69 -50.88
N SER A 146 -33.08 -3.57 -50.23
CA SER A 146 -34.22 -4.49 -50.40
C SER A 146 -35.43 -3.76 -51.00
N PRO A 147 -36.21 -4.41 -51.88
CA PRO A 147 -35.93 -5.71 -52.51
C PRO A 147 -34.69 -5.66 -53.43
N SER A 148 -34.15 -6.83 -53.78
CA SER A 148 -32.97 -6.93 -54.67
C SER A 148 -33.33 -6.47 -56.09
N GLY A 149 -32.39 -5.82 -56.78
CA GLY A 149 -32.58 -5.31 -58.15
C GLY A 149 -33.27 -3.94 -58.27
N VAL A 150 -33.59 -3.28 -57.15
CA VAL A 150 -34.08 -1.89 -57.13
C VAL A 150 -32.96 -0.91 -57.46
N TYR A 151 -33.21 0.04 -58.36
CA TYR A 151 -32.30 1.13 -58.67
C TYR A 151 -32.36 2.22 -57.59
N CYS A 152 -31.59 2.02 -56.52
CA CYS A 152 -31.54 2.95 -55.40
C CYS A 152 -30.11 3.50 -55.18
N PRO A 153 -29.72 4.60 -55.84
CA PRO A 153 -28.48 5.28 -55.50
C PRO A 153 -28.55 5.84 -54.07
N VAL A 154 -27.43 5.78 -53.34
CA VAL A 154 -27.32 6.24 -51.94
C VAL A 154 -26.38 7.42 -51.79
N SER A 155 -26.45 8.10 -50.65
CA SER A 155 -25.44 9.04 -50.15
C SER A 155 -24.88 8.57 -48.81
N TYR A 156 -23.66 9.01 -48.50
CA TYR A 156 -22.94 8.69 -47.27
C TYR A 156 -22.61 9.97 -46.51
N LYS A 157 -22.75 9.95 -45.19
CA LYS A 157 -22.27 11.01 -44.29
C LYS A 157 -21.61 10.40 -43.06
N THR A 158 -20.37 10.76 -42.77
CA THR A 158 -19.68 10.43 -41.51
C THR A 158 -19.87 11.56 -40.50
N THR A 159 -19.95 11.25 -39.21
CA THR A 159 -19.93 12.28 -38.15
C THR A 159 -18.54 12.85 -37.89
N ASN A 160 -17.47 12.14 -38.26
CA ASN A 160 -16.10 12.62 -38.05
C ASN A 160 -15.14 12.13 -39.14
N ASN A 161 -14.83 13.01 -40.09
CA ASN A 161 -13.88 12.77 -41.19
C ASN A 161 -12.41 12.64 -40.74
N SER A 162 -12.05 13.06 -39.53
CA SER A 162 -10.68 12.85 -39.01
C SER A 162 -10.48 11.44 -38.45
N VAL A 163 -11.57 10.78 -38.02
CA VAL A 163 -11.59 9.40 -37.54
C VAL A 163 -11.81 8.41 -38.69
N ALA A 164 -12.92 8.53 -39.42
CA ALA A 164 -13.26 7.61 -40.50
C ALA A 164 -13.83 8.37 -41.71
N LYS A 165 -13.09 8.35 -42.81
CA LYS A 165 -13.50 8.90 -44.12
C LYS A 165 -14.31 7.86 -44.88
N ILE A 166 -15.30 8.31 -45.65
CA ILE A 166 -16.15 7.44 -46.48
C ILE A 166 -16.15 7.93 -47.93
N SER A 167 -15.79 7.05 -48.86
CA SER A 167 -15.79 7.35 -50.30
C SER A 167 -17.19 7.23 -50.92
N ALA A 168 -17.39 7.85 -52.09
CA ALA A 168 -18.65 7.74 -52.84
C ALA A 168 -19.06 6.31 -53.23
N LYS A 169 -18.11 5.35 -53.21
CA LYS A 169 -18.35 3.92 -53.47
C LYS A 169 -18.69 3.11 -52.20
N GLY A 170 -18.76 3.73 -51.02
CA GLY A 170 -19.05 3.03 -49.76
C GLY A 170 -17.83 2.41 -49.05
N ILE A 171 -16.61 2.68 -49.55
CA ILE A 171 -15.35 2.23 -48.91
C ILE A 171 -14.93 3.24 -47.84
N ILE A 172 -14.84 2.77 -46.59
CA ILE A 172 -14.29 3.46 -45.42
C ILE A 172 -12.76 3.48 -45.50
N THR A 173 -12.12 4.55 -45.02
CA THR A 173 -10.70 4.58 -44.65
C THR A 173 -10.56 5.09 -43.22
N ALA A 174 -10.11 4.21 -42.31
CA ALA A 174 -9.80 4.55 -40.93
C ALA A 174 -8.55 5.46 -40.86
N SER A 175 -8.62 6.54 -40.10
CA SER A 175 -7.62 7.62 -40.12
C SER A 175 -6.99 7.84 -38.74
N LYS A 176 -7.69 8.51 -37.81
CA LYS A 176 -7.26 8.73 -36.42
C LYS A 176 -8.12 7.95 -35.43
N ASP A 177 -7.61 7.75 -34.22
CA ASP A 177 -8.37 7.15 -33.12
C ASP A 177 -9.67 7.89 -32.83
N GLY A 178 -10.72 7.14 -32.50
CA GLY A 178 -11.98 7.68 -32.03
C GLY A 178 -13.19 6.94 -32.58
N LYS A 179 -14.36 7.59 -32.48
CA LYS A 179 -15.64 7.05 -32.94
C LYS A 179 -16.24 7.94 -34.04
N ALA A 180 -16.78 7.32 -35.07
CA ALA A 180 -17.51 7.98 -36.15
C ALA A 180 -18.73 7.13 -36.54
N THR A 181 -19.89 7.76 -36.74
CA THR A 181 -21.06 7.07 -37.27
C THR A 181 -21.21 7.42 -38.74
N ILE A 182 -21.21 6.42 -39.61
CA ILE A 182 -21.53 6.59 -41.02
C ILE A 182 -23.02 6.33 -41.21
N THR A 183 -23.73 7.34 -41.70
CA THR A 183 -25.13 7.25 -42.11
C THR A 183 -25.19 7.07 -43.63
N ILE A 184 -25.96 6.06 -44.06
CA ILE A 184 -26.26 5.76 -45.46
C ILE A 184 -27.72 6.15 -45.68
N THR A 185 -28.00 6.99 -46.68
CA THR A 185 -29.36 7.46 -46.98
C THR A 185 -29.71 7.19 -48.45
N SER A 186 -30.91 6.68 -48.71
CA SER A 186 -31.41 6.49 -50.08
C SER A 186 -31.66 7.83 -50.77
N LYS A 187 -31.28 7.97 -52.05
CA LYS A 187 -31.70 9.12 -52.89
C LYS A 187 -33.06 8.91 -53.57
N GLN A 188 -33.69 7.75 -53.37
CA GLN A 188 -35.03 7.40 -53.85
C GLN A 188 -35.97 7.26 -52.65
N ARG A 189 -37.20 7.77 -52.76
CA ARG A 189 -38.23 7.63 -51.71
C ARG A 189 -38.84 6.23 -51.72
N ASN A 190 -39.21 5.73 -50.55
CA ASN A 190 -39.93 4.47 -50.36
C ASN A 190 -41.43 4.60 -50.76
N LYS A 191 -42.22 3.54 -50.55
CA LYS A 191 -43.68 3.56 -50.82
C LYS A 191 -44.46 4.62 -50.03
N SER A 192 -44.00 5.01 -48.83
CA SER A 192 -44.63 6.06 -48.00
C SER A 192 -44.01 7.45 -48.22
N GLY A 193 -43.31 7.66 -49.34
CA GLY A 193 -42.75 8.96 -49.70
C GLY A 193 -41.53 9.40 -48.88
N LYS A 194 -40.99 8.56 -47.99
CA LYS A 194 -39.85 8.90 -47.13
C LYS A 194 -38.54 8.34 -47.68
N TYR A 195 -37.43 9.04 -47.46
CA TYR A 195 -36.11 8.44 -47.65
C TYR A 195 -35.83 7.49 -46.48
N ILE A 196 -35.21 6.35 -46.78
CA ILE A 196 -34.77 5.37 -45.78
C ILE A 196 -33.28 5.54 -45.49
N SER A 197 -32.86 5.21 -44.27
CA SER A 197 -31.46 5.28 -43.87
C SER A 197 -31.03 4.09 -43.01
N ALA A 198 -29.71 3.86 -42.97
CA ALA A 198 -29.06 2.94 -42.05
C ALA A 198 -27.80 3.60 -41.47
N LYS A 199 -27.34 3.11 -40.31
CA LYS A 199 -26.15 3.62 -39.61
C LYS A 199 -25.15 2.48 -39.36
N CYS A 200 -23.87 2.80 -39.49
CA CYS A 200 -22.75 1.97 -39.08
C CYS A 200 -21.87 2.76 -38.10
N ASN A 201 -21.65 2.23 -36.90
CA ASN A 201 -20.76 2.84 -35.92
C ASN A 201 -19.33 2.29 -36.11
N VAL A 202 -18.40 3.16 -36.51
CA VAL A 202 -16.99 2.85 -36.72
C VAL A 202 -16.22 3.30 -35.48
N THR A 203 -15.47 2.37 -34.87
CA THR A 203 -14.43 2.67 -33.89
C THR A 203 -13.08 2.46 -34.55
N VAL A 204 -12.21 3.47 -34.52
CA VAL A 204 -10.82 3.34 -34.95
C VAL A 204 -9.96 3.30 -33.71
N SER A 205 -9.15 2.25 -33.56
CA SER A 205 -8.19 2.13 -32.46
C SER A 205 -6.76 2.27 -32.93
N THR A 206 -5.95 2.89 -32.08
CA THR A 206 -4.50 3.04 -32.24
C THR A 206 -3.73 2.00 -31.44
N ARG A 207 -2.48 1.77 -31.85
CA ARG A 207 -1.49 1.00 -31.07
C ARG A 207 -0.83 1.89 -30.03
N ILE A 208 -0.26 1.27 -29.00
CA ILE A 208 0.62 1.94 -28.04
C ILE A 208 1.85 2.48 -28.79
N ASN A 209 2.30 3.69 -28.45
CA ASN A 209 3.52 4.30 -28.96
C ASN A 209 4.55 4.65 -27.87
N LYS A 210 4.13 4.69 -26.59
CA LYS A 210 5.02 4.94 -25.44
C LYS A 210 4.53 4.19 -24.21
N ILE A 211 5.47 3.57 -23.49
CA ILE A 211 5.30 3.13 -22.09
C ILE A 211 6.11 4.11 -21.22
N THR A 212 5.65 4.43 -20.01
CA THR A 212 6.40 5.27 -19.07
C THR A 212 6.11 4.81 -17.64
N PHE A 213 7.17 4.54 -16.87
CA PHE A 213 7.10 4.23 -15.45
C PHE A 213 7.16 5.52 -14.62
N GLU A 214 6.60 5.48 -13.41
CA GLU A 214 6.58 6.62 -12.47
C GLU A 214 7.94 6.87 -11.82
N LYS A 215 8.76 5.82 -11.66
CA LYS A 215 10.11 5.88 -11.10
C LYS A 215 11.13 5.20 -12.02
N GLU A 216 12.38 5.66 -11.99
CA GLU A 216 13.50 4.99 -12.70
C GLU A 216 14.04 3.78 -11.93
N SER A 217 13.80 3.73 -10.62
CA SER A 217 14.15 2.61 -9.75
C SER A 217 13.03 2.24 -8.76
N LEU A 218 13.04 0.98 -8.32
CA LEU A 218 12.26 0.45 -7.21
C LEU A 218 13.23 -0.23 -6.23
N ILE A 219 13.17 0.13 -4.96
CA ILE A 219 13.99 -0.47 -3.90
C ILE A 219 13.09 -1.38 -3.07
N LEU A 220 13.54 -2.62 -2.85
CA LEU A 220 12.96 -3.59 -1.93
C LEU A 220 14.00 -3.90 -0.85
N LYS A 221 13.58 -4.04 0.40
CA LYS A 221 14.51 -4.11 1.56
C LYS A 221 14.61 -5.50 2.21
N ALA A 222 13.78 -6.45 1.79
CA ALA A 222 13.79 -7.83 2.27
C ALA A 222 13.52 -8.81 1.13
N LYS A 223 14.01 -10.04 1.28
CA LYS A 223 13.56 -11.20 0.48
C LYS A 223 12.05 -11.43 0.70
N ASP A 224 11.39 -11.96 -0.32
CA ASP A 224 9.93 -12.18 -0.40
C ASP A 224 9.04 -10.92 -0.33
N SER A 225 9.57 -9.76 0.05
CA SER A 225 8.85 -8.48 -0.04
C SER A 225 8.45 -8.16 -1.49
N SER A 226 7.38 -7.38 -1.65
CA SER A 226 6.86 -7.03 -2.97
C SER A 226 6.52 -5.55 -3.11
N GLY A 227 6.57 -5.07 -4.35
CA GLY A 227 6.29 -3.68 -4.69
C GLY A 227 5.87 -3.54 -6.15
N ASN A 228 5.49 -2.33 -6.56
CA ASN A 228 5.16 -2.04 -7.94
C ASN A 228 5.69 -0.66 -8.37
N ASN A 229 5.87 -0.51 -9.67
CA ASN A 229 6.17 0.76 -10.30
C ASN A 229 5.04 1.09 -11.27
N LYS A 230 4.35 2.20 -11.03
CA LYS A 230 3.12 2.55 -11.75
C LYS A 230 3.43 2.82 -13.22
N VAL A 231 2.82 2.01 -14.08
CA VAL A 231 2.99 2.12 -15.53
C VAL A 231 1.90 3.01 -16.14
N THR A 232 2.31 3.85 -17.09
CA THR A 232 1.41 4.62 -17.95
C THR A 232 1.69 4.29 -19.42
N ILE A 233 0.64 4.31 -20.24
CA ILE A 233 0.71 4.00 -21.66
C ILE A 233 0.09 5.11 -22.50
N SER A 234 0.75 5.43 -23.60
CA SER A 234 0.29 6.41 -24.59
C SER A 234 0.05 5.74 -25.94
N PRO A 235 -1.01 6.11 -26.69
CA PRO A 235 -2.06 7.04 -26.28
C PRO A 235 -3.08 6.37 -25.32
N ARG A 236 -3.75 7.15 -24.46
CA ARG A 236 -4.65 6.63 -23.40
C ARG A 236 -5.82 5.78 -23.93
N ASN A 237 -6.16 5.92 -25.20
CA ASN A 237 -7.22 5.23 -25.95
C ASN A 237 -6.71 4.02 -26.78
N ALA A 238 -5.45 3.61 -26.65
CA ALA A 238 -4.92 2.43 -27.33
C ALA A 238 -5.83 1.20 -27.17
N GLY A 239 -6.07 0.48 -28.28
CA GLY A 239 -7.11 -0.55 -28.37
C GLY A 239 -6.81 -1.85 -27.62
N ASN A 240 -5.53 -2.22 -27.55
CA ASN A 240 -5.03 -3.26 -26.64
C ASN A 240 -4.00 -2.60 -25.72
N LYS A 241 -4.21 -2.75 -24.42
CA LYS A 241 -3.44 -2.10 -23.35
C LYS A 241 -2.54 -3.08 -22.59
N SER A 242 -2.59 -4.35 -22.96
CA SER A 242 -1.85 -5.41 -22.28
C SER A 242 -0.35 -5.27 -22.52
N LEU A 243 0.41 -5.46 -21.45
CA LEU A 243 1.86 -5.52 -21.44
C LEU A 243 2.28 -6.92 -21.00
N LYS A 244 3.42 -7.41 -21.51
CA LYS A 244 4.15 -8.54 -20.94
C LYS A 244 5.32 -7.97 -20.15
N TYR A 245 5.56 -8.48 -18.95
CA TYR A 245 6.71 -8.14 -18.12
C TYR A 245 7.76 -9.26 -18.16
N THR A 246 9.02 -8.89 -17.99
CA THR A 246 10.17 -9.80 -17.80
C THR A 246 11.18 -9.17 -16.84
N SER A 247 11.86 -9.99 -16.05
CA SER A 247 13.04 -9.57 -15.27
C SER A 247 14.32 -9.97 -16.01
N SER A 248 15.39 -9.18 -15.86
CA SER A 248 16.73 -9.57 -16.32
C SER A 248 17.41 -10.59 -15.40
N ASN A 249 16.94 -10.73 -14.16
CA ASN A 249 17.48 -11.67 -13.17
C ASN A 249 16.37 -12.14 -12.23
N GLU A 250 15.71 -13.25 -12.58
CA GLU A 250 14.62 -13.84 -11.79
C GLU A 250 15.08 -14.46 -10.45
N ALA A 251 16.40 -14.69 -10.26
CA ALA A 251 16.96 -15.10 -8.99
C ALA A 251 17.05 -13.95 -7.96
N VAL A 252 17.10 -12.69 -8.43
CA VAL A 252 17.06 -11.50 -7.57
C VAL A 252 15.64 -10.96 -7.44
N ALA A 253 14.91 -10.81 -8.55
CA ALA A 253 13.54 -10.29 -8.52
C ALA A 253 12.69 -10.88 -9.66
N THR A 254 11.49 -11.37 -9.32
CA THR A 254 10.49 -11.82 -10.30
C THR A 254 9.43 -10.74 -10.52
N VAL A 255 8.71 -10.79 -11.65
CA VAL A 255 7.62 -9.85 -11.95
C VAL A 255 6.39 -10.56 -12.49
N SER A 256 5.24 -10.29 -11.86
CA SER A 256 3.94 -10.85 -12.24
C SER A 256 3.36 -10.21 -13.51
N ALA A 257 2.36 -10.86 -14.11
CA ALA A 257 1.61 -10.29 -15.24
C ALA A 257 0.90 -8.96 -14.93
N LYS A 258 0.74 -8.59 -13.65
CA LYS A 258 0.19 -7.30 -13.21
C LYS A 258 1.25 -6.21 -13.01
N GLY A 259 2.55 -6.52 -13.17
CA GLY A 259 3.65 -5.60 -12.91
C GLY A 259 4.03 -5.46 -11.42
N ILE A 260 3.52 -6.33 -10.55
CA ILE A 260 4.00 -6.47 -9.17
C ILE A 260 5.31 -7.26 -9.21
N VAL A 261 6.36 -6.70 -8.61
CA VAL A 261 7.70 -7.26 -8.45
C VAL A 261 7.80 -7.91 -7.07
N THR A 262 8.44 -9.08 -6.98
CA THR A 262 8.71 -9.78 -5.73
C THR A 262 10.21 -10.07 -5.63
N ALA A 263 10.82 -9.69 -4.51
CA ALA A 263 12.23 -9.97 -4.21
C ALA A 263 12.45 -11.47 -3.96
N ARG A 264 13.62 -11.97 -4.36
CA ARG A 264 14.07 -13.36 -4.20
C ARG A 264 15.42 -13.45 -3.51
N ASP A 265 16.36 -12.61 -3.92
CA ASP A 265 17.67 -12.50 -3.31
C ASP A 265 18.19 -11.06 -3.42
N TYR A 266 19.23 -10.72 -2.66
CA TYR A 266 19.86 -9.40 -2.68
C TYR A 266 20.60 -9.14 -3.99
N GLY A 267 20.63 -7.87 -4.42
CA GLY A 267 21.33 -7.45 -5.64
C GLY A 267 20.45 -6.59 -6.54
N SER A 268 20.65 -6.69 -7.86
CA SER A 268 19.90 -5.89 -8.83
C SER A 268 19.32 -6.69 -10.00
N ALA A 269 18.21 -6.21 -10.53
CA ALA A 269 17.55 -6.68 -11.73
C ALA A 269 16.92 -5.50 -12.49
N THR A 270 16.70 -5.65 -13.80
CA THR A 270 15.97 -4.67 -14.62
C THR A 270 14.64 -5.27 -15.03
N ILE A 271 13.54 -4.59 -14.71
CA ILE A 271 12.19 -5.00 -15.10
C ILE A 271 11.84 -4.30 -16.41
N THR A 272 11.50 -5.10 -17.43
CA THR A 272 11.09 -4.60 -18.76
C THR A 272 9.62 -4.91 -19.01
N ALA A 273 8.88 -3.93 -19.51
CA ALA A 273 7.54 -4.12 -20.05
C ALA A 273 7.55 -3.96 -21.57
N ILE A 274 6.95 -4.91 -22.29
CA ILE A 274 6.76 -4.90 -23.75
C ILE A 274 5.28 -4.94 -24.12
N THR A 275 4.89 -4.19 -25.15
CA THR A 275 3.52 -4.22 -25.70
C THR A 275 3.23 -5.51 -26.47
N ILE A 276 2.03 -6.08 -26.29
CA ILE A 276 1.58 -7.27 -27.05
C ILE A 276 0.56 -6.96 -28.15
N ASP A 277 0.38 -5.68 -28.49
CA ASP A 277 -0.48 -5.22 -29.60
C ASP A 277 0.23 -5.25 -30.98
N GLY A 278 1.47 -5.75 -31.01
CA GLY A 278 2.36 -5.81 -32.17
C GLY A 278 3.09 -4.50 -32.47
N SER A 279 3.07 -3.50 -31.58
CA SER A 279 3.95 -2.32 -31.69
C SER A 279 5.37 -2.58 -31.19
N ASN A 280 5.58 -3.59 -30.34
CA ASN A 280 6.86 -3.99 -29.74
C ASN A 280 7.57 -2.84 -28.98
N ILE A 281 6.82 -1.85 -28.51
CA ILE A 281 7.33 -0.76 -27.68
C ILE A 281 7.74 -1.33 -26.32
N GLN A 282 8.88 -0.88 -25.81
CA GLN A 282 9.43 -1.29 -24.53
C GLN A 282 9.72 -0.09 -23.64
N ALA A 283 9.68 -0.31 -22.34
CA ALA A 283 10.31 0.54 -21.33
C ALA A 283 10.83 -0.35 -20.20
N SER A 284 11.79 0.15 -19.43
CA SER A 284 12.35 -0.58 -18.28
C SER A 284 12.64 0.35 -17.11
N TYR A 285 12.84 -0.25 -15.94
CA TYR A 285 13.31 0.41 -14.71
C TYR A 285 14.14 -0.57 -13.90
N ASN A 286 15.00 -0.04 -13.02
CA ASN A 286 15.86 -0.86 -12.18
C ASN A 286 15.15 -1.29 -10.90
N VAL A 287 15.46 -2.48 -10.42
CA VAL A 287 15.06 -3.00 -9.11
C VAL A 287 16.34 -3.31 -8.34
N THR A 288 16.43 -2.78 -7.13
CA THR A 288 17.48 -3.13 -6.17
C THR A 288 16.82 -3.82 -4.98
N VAL A 289 17.34 -4.98 -4.60
CA VAL A 289 16.98 -5.66 -3.34
C VAL A 289 18.16 -5.44 -2.39
N GLU A 290 17.98 -4.53 -1.44
CA GLU A 290 19.01 -4.11 -0.49
C GLU A 290 19.11 -5.10 0.68
N LYS A 291 20.34 -5.45 1.07
CA LYS A 291 20.59 -6.23 2.28
C LYS A 291 20.58 -5.30 3.51
N PRO A 292 19.81 -5.60 4.57
CA PRO A 292 19.90 -4.86 5.82
C PRO A 292 21.31 -4.93 6.43
N ASP A 293 21.83 -3.78 6.85
CA ASP A 293 23.11 -3.69 7.55
C ASP A 293 23.09 -4.47 8.88
N ALA A 294 24.27 -4.90 9.33
CA ALA A 294 24.43 -5.49 10.66
C ALA A 294 24.18 -4.44 11.75
N VAL A 295 23.45 -4.82 12.79
CA VAL A 295 23.09 -3.93 13.92
C VAL A 295 24.02 -4.15 15.10
N SER A 296 24.43 -3.06 15.76
CA SER A 296 25.26 -3.17 16.97
C SER A 296 24.49 -3.83 18.12
N THR A 297 25.19 -4.43 19.07
CA THR A 297 24.59 -4.99 20.29
C THR A 297 23.76 -3.96 21.08
N ARG A 298 24.17 -2.68 21.08
CA ARG A 298 23.46 -1.59 21.77
C ARG A 298 22.21 -1.09 21.03
N GLN A 299 22.08 -1.36 19.72
CA GLN A 299 20.85 -1.03 18.99
C GLN A 299 19.74 -2.00 19.41
N VAL A 300 18.61 -1.48 19.90
CA VAL A 300 17.51 -2.32 20.40
C VAL A 300 16.40 -2.44 19.37
N PHE A 301 15.90 -1.32 18.84
CA PHE A 301 14.87 -1.32 17.81
C PHE A 301 15.45 -1.73 16.44
N VAL A 302 14.90 -2.81 15.87
CA VAL A 302 15.30 -3.38 14.58
C VAL A 302 14.08 -3.49 13.65
N THR A 303 14.29 -3.34 12.33
CA THR A 303 13.16 -3.34 11.38
C THR A 303 12.68 -4.77 11.03
N PRO A 304 11.45 -4.95 10.51
CA PRO A 304 10.98 -6.25 10.06
C PRO A 304 11.83 -6.85 8.94
N GLU A 305 12.40 -6.02 8.06
CA GLU A 305 13.31 -6.50 7.02
C GLU A 305 14.61 -7.05 7.59
N TRP A 306 15.14 -6.41 8.65
CA TRP A 306 16.30 -6.93 9.35
C TRP A 306 15.99 -8.26 10.04
N LEU A 307 14.85 -8.39 10.74
CA LEU A 307 14.43 -9.66 11.34
C LEU A 307 14.21 -10.76 10.28
N LYS A 308 13.63 -10.43 9.12
CA LYS A 308 13.52 -11.37 7.99
C LYS A 308 14.90 -11.85 7.54
N SER A 309 15.90 -10.97 7.47
CA SER A 309 17.28 -11.35 7.15
C SER A 309 17.96 -12.22 8.23
N VAL A 310 17.55 -12.15 9.49
CA VAL A 310 17.96 -13.10 10.54
C VAL A 310 17.35 -14.49 10.26
N ILE A 311 16.04 -14.55 10.03
CA ILE A 311 15.30 -15.79 9.76
C ILE A 311 15.81 -16.48 8.48
N ASP A 312 16.17 -15.71 7.45
CA ASP A 312 16.74 -16.21 6.20
C ASP A 312 18.22 -16.65 6.33
N GLY A 313 18.85 -16.44 7.50
CA GLY A 313 20.24 -16.80 7.77
C GLY A 313 21.29 -15.83 7.21
N ASP A 314 20.88 -14.64 6.74
CA ASP A 314 21.77 -13.62 6.19
C ASP A 314 22.53 -12.82 7.25
N GLN A 315 22.10 -12.85 8.51
CA GLN A 315 22.81 -12.29 9.67
C GLN A 315 23.43 -13.44 10.49
N PRO A 316 24.63 -13.94 10.13
CA PRO A 316 25.19 -15.17 10.67
C PRO A 316 25.42 -15.15 12.19
N GLU A 317 25.64 -13.97 12.76
CA GLU A 317 25.81 -13.75 14.20
C GLU A 317 24.50 -13.87 15.01
N TYR A 318 23.34 -13.92 14.33
CA TYR A 318 22.01 -14.18 14.91
C TYR A 318 21.44 -15.55 14.50
N LYS A 319 22.23 -16.45 13.90
CA LYS A 319 21.78 -17.78 13.43
C LYS A 319 21.01 -18.61 14.48
N ASN A 320 21.36 -18.45 15.76
CA ASN A 320 20.72 -19.14 16.89
C ASN A 320 19.99 -18.15 17.83
N ALA A 321 19.53 -17.00 17.32
CA ALA A 321 18.81 -16.03 18.13
C ALA A 321 17.44 -16.57 18.55
N LEU A 322 17.06 -16.33 19.81
CA LEU A 322 15.72 -16.61 20.30
C LEU A 322 14.79 -15.50 19.80
N ILE A 323 13.82 -15.85 18.97
CA ILE A 323 12.76 -14.95 18.51
C ILE A 323 11.51 -15.25 19.34
N ALA A 324 10.87 -14.22 19.91
CA ALA A 324 9.69 -14.42 20.74
C ALA A 324 8.64 -13.31 20.61
N ASP A 325 7.37 -13.72 20.61
CA ASP A 325 6.23 -12.86 20.92
C ASP A 325 6.19 -12.64 22.43
N ALA A 326 6.60 -11.47 22.88
CA ALA A 326 6.59 -11.06 24.28
C ALA A 326 5.40 -10.13 24.52
N SER A 327 4.24 -10.74 24.76
CA SER A 327 2.96 -10.05 24.90
C SER A 327 2.07 -10.71 25.95
N TRP A 328 0.97 -10.05 26.31
CA TRP A 328 -0.01 -10.60 27.24
C TRP A 328 -0.94 -11.62 26.57
N LEU A 329 -1.12 -12.79 27.19
CA LEU A 329 -1.97 -13.89 26.69
C LEU A 329 -3.42 -13.41 26.42
N THR A 330 -4.07 -13.82 25.32
CA THR A 330 -4.90 -15.05 25.32
C THR A 330 -4.78 -15.94 24.07
N ASP A 331 -4.32 -15.42 22.93
CA ASP A 331 -4.63 -16.01 21.61
C ASP A 331 -3.40 -16.39 20.74
N TYR A 332 -2.19 -16.43 21.30
CA TYR A 332 -0.96 -16.63 20.52
C TYR A 332 -1.03 -17.86 19.58
N CYS A 333 -1.49 -19.01 20.10
CA CYS A 333 -1.56 -20.26 19.35
C CYS A 333 -2.62 -20.29 18.22
N SER A 334 -3.56 -19.33 18.18
CA SER A 334 -4.64 -19.28 17.18
C SER A 334 -4.46 -18.14 16.17
N LYS A 335 -3.48 -17.24 16.38
CA LYS A 335 -3.18 -16.11 15.51
C LYS A 335 -1.94 -16.36 14.66
N ALA A 336 -1.92 -15.70 13.50
CA ALA A 336 -0.75 -15.69 12.64
C ALA A 336 0.37 -14.89 13.31
N HIS A 337 1.56 -15.48 13.39
CA HIS A 337 2.72 -14.94 14.09
C HIS A 337 4.00 -15.07 13.24
N ILE A 338 5.13 -14.52 13.71
CA ILE A 338 6.38 -14.53 12.95
C ILE A 338 6.96 -15.95 12.94
N PRO A 339 7.38 -16.51 11.78
CA PRO A 339 7.94 -17.86 11.71
C PRO A 339 9.11 -18.05 12.68
N THR A 340 9.21 -19.24 13.27
CA THR A 340 10.19 -19.65 14.29
C THR A 340 10.08 -18.99 15.66
N ALA A 341 9.18 -18.01 15.84
CA ALA A 341 8.97 -17.39 17.15
C ALA A 341 8.39 -18.39 18.16
N ILE A 342 8.79 -18.24 19.42
CA ILE A 342 8.08 -18.79 20.59
C ILE A 342 7.16 -17.72 21.21
N HIS A 343 6.46 -18.05 22.29
CA HIS A 343 5.75 -17.06 23.12
C HIS A 343 6.36 -16.93 24.53
N ILE A 344 6.40 -15.69 25.02
CA ILE A 344 6.75 -15.31 26.37
C ILE A 344 5.60 -14.45 26.91
N ASN A 345 4.95 -14.87 28.00
CA ASN A 345 3.97 -14.02 28.67
C ASN A 345 4.70 -12.90 29.42
N SER A 346 4.28 -11.64 29.24
CA SER A 346 4.82 -10.48 29.96
C SER A 346 4.75 -10.61 31.48
N ASP A 347 3.75 -11.31 32.01
CA ASP A 347 3.51 -11.44 33.47
C ASP A 347 4.53 -12.40 34.13
N GLU A 348 5.35 -13.11 33.34
CA GLU A 348 6.39 -14.01 33.87
C GLU A 348 7.63 -13.26 34.39
N VAL A 349 7.84 -12.00 34.01
CA VAL A 349 8.99 -11.20 34.50
C VAL A 349 8.69 -10.33 35.72
N GLU A 350 7.42 -10.20 36.12
CA GLU A 350 7.00 -9.34 37.24
C GLU A 350 6.02 -10.03 38.21
N TYR A 351 5.88 -9.46 39.41
CA TYR A 351 4.85 -9.86 40.36
C TYR A 351 3.48 -9.31 39.98
N VAL A 352 2.44 -10.12 40.08
CA VAL A 352 1.03 -9.72 39.84
C VAL A 352 0.18 -10.09 41.06
N ASP A 353 -0.90 -9.34 41.30
CA ASP A 353 -1.82 -9.51 42.43
C ASP A 353 -2.89 -10.60 42.20
N TRP A 354 -2.95 -11.17 41.00
CA TRP A 354 -3.69 -12.39 40.68
C TRP A 354 -2.74 -13.52 40.24
N THR A 355 -3.23 -14.75 40.21
CA THR A 355 -2.45 -15.95 39.87
C THR A 355 -2.59 -16.31 38.39
N PRO A 356 -1.54 -16.23 37.54
CA PRO A 356 -1.65 -16.71 36.15
C PRO A 356 -1.56 -18.24 36.05
N TRP A 357 -0.96 -18.91 37.04
CA TRP A 357 -0.77 -20.36 37.05
C TRP A 357 -0.99 -20.95 38.45
N GLY A 358 -1.97 -21.86 38.54
CA GLY A 358 -2.01 -22.89 39.58
C GLY A 358 -0.88 -23.90 39.40
N LYS A 359 -0.67 -24.79 40.37
CA LYS A 359 0.55 -25.62 40.46
C LYS A 359 0.75 -26.67 39.35
N ASP A 360 -0.23 -26.88 38.46
CA ASP A 360 -0.28 -28.06 37.60
C ASP A 360 -0.24 -27.74 36.09
N ASN A 361 0.92 -28.02 35.49
CA ASN A 361 1.17 -28.39 34.08
C ASN A 361 1.08 -27.34 32.94
N VAL A 362 2.26 -27.05 32.39
CA VAL A 362 2.69 -27.40 31.02
C VAL A 362 1.58 -27.60 29.96
N VAL A 363 1.55 -26.69 28.98
CA VAL A 363 1.13 -26.87 27.57
C VAL A 363 -0.07 -27.82 27.32
N GLY A 364 -1.30 -27.29 27.41
CA GLY A 364 -2.45 -27.89 26.74
C GLY A 364 -3.84 -27.63 27.36
N ASN A 365 -4.68 -26.95 26.58
CA ASN A 365 -6.16 -26.86 26.67
C ASN A 365 -6.80 -25.84 27.65
N ASN A 366 -7.67 -25.01 27.05
CA ASN A 366 -8.73 -24.13 27.57
C ASN A 366 -8.42 -23.10 28.68
N ILE A 367 -8.79 -21.85 28.39
CA ILE A 367 -8.44 -20.64 29.16
C ILE A 367 -9.64 -20.02 29.91
N ASP A 368 -10.81 -20.65 29.85
CA ASP A 368 -12.10 -19.99 30.17
C ASP A 368 -12.55 -20.07 31.65
N ASP A 369 -11.95 -20.90 32.50
CA ASP A 369 -12.46 -21.21 33.85
C ASP A 369 -11.79 -20.44 35.02
N LEU A 370 -10.96 -19.41 34.76
CA LEU A 370 -10.17 -18.72 35.81
C LEU A 370 -10.79 -17.44 36.42
N TRP A 371 -12.04 -17.08 36.08
CA TRP A 371 -12.61 -15.77 36.46
C TRP A 371 -13.40 -15.68 37.78
N ASP A 372 -13.74 -16.79 38.44
CA ASP A 372 -14.82 -16.77 39.46
C ASP A 372 -14.38 -16.83 40.95
N TYR A 373 -13.07 -16.78 41.27
CA TYR A 373 -12.61 -17.06 42.65
C TYR A 373 -12.55 -15.87 43.63
N ASN A 374 -12.19 -14.65 43.18
CA ASN A 374 -11.84 -13.55 44.10
C ASN A 374 -12.90 -12.44 44.22
N ARG A 375 -14.10 -12.78 44.73
CA ARG A 375 -15.14 -11.80 45.11
C ARG A 375 -15.47 -11.69 46.61
N ASN A 376 -14.98 -12.62 47.43
CA ASN A 376 -15.31 -12.67 48.86
C ASN A 376 -14.20 -12.02 49.68
N GLY A 377 -14.29 -10.70 49.83
CA GLY A 377 -13.32 -9.91 50.58
C GLY A 377 -13.22 -10.35 52.05
N ASN A 378 -12.02 -10.78 52.44
CA ASN A 378 -11.42 -10.66 53.77
C ASN A 378 -9.93 -11.03 53.68
N ASN A 379 -9.06 -10.26 54.32
CA ASN A 379 -7.59 -10.39 54.39
C ASN A 379 -6.81 -10.22 53.06
N TYR A 380 -6.42 -8.98 52.77
CA TYR A 380 -5.25 -8.69 51.93
C TYR A 380 -3.98 -9.08 52.69
N GLY A 381 -3.36 -10.22 52.32
CA GLY A 381 -2.15 -10.70 52.98
C GLY A 381 -1.97 -12.22 52.92
N LYS A 382 -1.84 -12.77 51.71
CA LYS A 382 -1.04 -13.98 51.43
C LYS A 382 -0.95 -14.28 49.94
N ILE A 383 0.24 -14.14 49.37
CA ILE A 383 0.61 -14.76 48.10
C ILE A 383 1.86 -15.59 48.40
N THR A 384 1.73 -16.92 48.34
CA THR A 384 2.84 -17.86 48.55
C THR A 384 3.11 -18.61 47.25
N TYR A 385 4.30 -18.45 46.69
CA TYR A 385 4.75 -19.11 45.46
C TYR A 385 6.14 -19.72 45.63
N GLY A 386 6.39 -20.84 44.93
CA GLY A 386 7.74 -21.26 44.53
C GLY A 386 8.74 -21.63 45.63
N ASP A 387 8.32 -22.41 46.63
CA ASP A 387 9.16 -23.24 47.54
C ASP A 387 10.36 -22.62 48.32
N ASN A 388 10.81 -21.37 48.13
CA ASN A 388 11.93 -20.79 48.92
C ASN A 388 11.90 -19.30 49.31
N ASP A 389 11.21 -18.40 48.60
CA ASP A 389 11.48 -16.93 48.74
C ASP A 389 10.55 -16.15 49.72
N GLY A 390 9.56 -16.79 50.35
CA GLY A 390 8.72 -16.16 51.39
C GLY A 390 7.53 -15.32 50.89
N GLU A 391 7.05 -14.37 51.70
CA GLU A 391 5.96 -13.46 51.33
C GLU A 391 6.49 -12.23 50.60
N VAL A 392 5.96 -11.95 49.40
CA VAL A 392 6.32 -10.75 48.61
C VAL A 392 5.70 -9.51 49.25
N PRO A 393 6.48 -8.47 49.61
CA PRO A 393 5.94 -7.23 50.13
C PRO A 393 5.01 -6.53 49.13
N ILE A 394 3.92 -5.92 49.60
CA ILE A 394 2.94 -5.24 48.73
C ILE A 394 3.58 -4.16 47.84
N GLU A 395 4.59 -3.47 48.35
CA GLU A 395 5.42 -2.50 47.63
C GLU A 395 6.30 -3.07 46.51
N GLN A 396 6.41 -4.40 46.39
CA GLN A 396 7.13 -5.09 45.31
C GLN A 396 6.17 -5.69 44.26
N ILE A 397 4.85 -5.60 44.45
CA ILE A 397 3.90 -6.04 43.42
C ILE A 397 4.06 -5.14 42.18
N TYR A 398 4.04 -5.76 41.01
CA TYR A 398 4.38 -5.22 39.69
C TYR A 398 5.83 -4.77 39.47
N ASN A 399 6.74 -4.96 40.44
CA ASN A 399 8.19 -4.91 40.16
C ASN A 399 8.65 -6.20 39.47
N LEU A 400 9.85 -6.15 38.90
CA LEU A 400 10.52 -7.35 38.41
C LEU A 400 10.67 -8.40 39.53
N ARG A 401 10.56 -9.68 39.17
CA ARG A 401 10.64 -10.80 40.12
C ARG A 401 12.01 -10.93 40.80
N SER A 402 12.08 -11.72 41.87
CA SER A 402 13.33 -12.04 42.56
C SER A 402 14.36 -12.67 41.62
N ASP A 403 15.64 -12.58 42.02
CA ASP A 403 16.75 -13.21 41.31
C ASP A 403 16.53 -14.70 41.03
N ASN A 404 15.92 -15.43 41.97
CA ASN A 404 15.69 -16.86 41.86
C ASN A 404 14.59 -17.18 40.83
N GLU A 405 13.52 -16.38 40.82
CA GLU A 405 12.45 -16.49 39.84
C GLU A 405 12.90 -16.06 38.44
N LEU A 406 13.65 -14.95 38.30
CA LEU A 406 14.22 -14.52 37.02
C LEU A 406 15.20 -15.56 36.45
N LYS A 407 16.07 -16.17 37.29
CA LYS A 407 16.91 -17.30 36.87
C LYS A 407 16.07 -18.50 36.40
N THR A 408 14.95 -18.78 37.07
CA THR A 408 14.03 -19.85 36.68
C THR A 408 13.35 -19.56 35.34
N PHE A 409 12.94 -18.31 35.10
CA PHE A 409 12.44 -17.81 33.83
C PHE A 409 13.48 -17.95 32.71
N PHE A 410 14.70 -17.44 32.91
CA PHE A 410 15.78 -17.57 31.90
C PHE A 410 16.09 -19.03 31.59
N LYS A 411 16.13 -19.90 32.61
CA LYS A 411 16.32 -21.35 32.43
C LYS A 411 15.19 -21.99 31.61
N ARG A 412 13.92 -21.67 31.88
CA ARG A 412 12.75 -22.15 31.11
C ARG A 412 12.87 -21.85 29.62
N TYR A 413 13.40 -20.68 29.27
CA TYR A 413 13.52 -20.19 27.91
C TYR A 413 14.89 -20.44 27.24
N GLY A 414 15.84 -21.08 27.94
CA GLY A 414 17.18 -21.32 27.39
C GLY A 414 18.05 -20.05 27.27
N ILE A 415 17.72 -19.01 28.03
CA ILE A 415 18.36 -17.70 27.98
C ILE A 415 19.57 -17.67 28.92
N THR A 416 20.66 -17.11 28.41
CA THR A 416 21.91 -16.83 29.12
C THR A 416 22.33 -15.39 28.81
N LYS A 417 23.35 -14.87 29.50
CA LYS A 417 23.86 -13.51 29.24
C LYS A 417 24.36 -13.29 27.81
N ASP A 418 24.76 -14.36 27.12
CA ASP A 418 25.26 -14.33 25.74
C ASP A 418 24.22 -14.74 24.69
N THR A 419 23.01 -15.14 25.11
CA THR A 419 21.90 -15.46 24.20
C THR A 419 21.47 -14.18 23.47
N LYS A 420 21.44 -14.22 22.13
CA LYS A 420 20.83 -13.18 21.30
C LYS A 420 19.32 -13.32 21.39
N VAL A 421 18.62 -12.29 21.81
CA VAL A 421 17.14 -12.31 21.95
C VAL A 421 16.52 -11.23 21.07
N ILE A 422 15.47 -11.59 20.32
CA ILE A 422 14.69 -10.68 19.49
C ILE A 422 13.22 -10.82 19.89
N LEU A 423 12.71 -9.82 20.60
CA LEU A 423 11.33 -9.79 21.06
C LEU A 423 10.47 -8.97 20.11
N TYR A 424 9.19 -9.31 20.02
CA TYR A 424 8.18 -8.46 19.38
C TYR A 424 6.86 -8.53 20.14
N GLY A 425 5.99 -7.56 19.88
CA GLY A 425 4.60 -7.58 20.31
C GLY A 425 3.70 -7.04 19.21
N LYS A 426 2.60 -6.41 19.60
CA LYS A 426 1.60 -5.94 18.63
C LYS A 426 2.16 -4.84 17.71
N ASN A 427 2.83 -3.84 18.28
CA ASN A 427 3.33 -2.66 17.59
C ASN A 427 4.53 -2.03 18.34
N GLY A 428 5.13 -0.97 17.79
CA GLY A 428 6.36 -0.36 18.32
C GLY A 428 6.25 0.22 19.73
N ASN A 429 5.04 0.56 20.20
CA ASN A 429 4.82 0.95 21.60
C ASN A 429 4.24 -0.15 22.48
N SER A 430 4.41 -1.43 22.11
CA SER A 430 4.18 -2.60 22.97
C SER A 430 5.05 -2.53 24.23
N SER A 431 4.50 -1.95 25.29
CA SER A 431 5.18 -1.80 26.58
C SER A 431 5.28 -3.12 27.36
N ASP A 432 4.47 -4.12 27.00
CA ASP A 432 4.61 -5.53 27.37
C ASP A 432 5.93 -6.11 26.85
N THR A 433 6.19 -5.97 25.55
CA THR A 433 7.46 -6.40 24.93
C THR A 433 8.64 -5.62 25.50
N GLY A 434 8.47 -4.32 25.71
CA GLY A 434 9.46 -3.46 26.37
C GLY A 434 9.74 -3.89 27.82
N ARG A 435 8.74 -4.35 28.57
CA ARG A 435 8.89 -4.87 29.94
C ARG A 435 9.79 -6.11 29.99
N VAL A 436 9.50 -7.09 29.14
CA VAL A 436 10.30 -8.32 29.03
C VAL A 436 11.72 -8.04 28.54
N ALA A 437 11.87 -7.17 27.53
CA ALA A 437 13.18 -6.74 27.05
C ALA A 437 14.02 -6.06 28.15
N PHE A 438 13.37 -5.22 28.97
CA PHE A 438 14.03 -4.50 30.06
C PHE A 438 14.47 -5.46 31.16
N ALA A 439 13.64 -6.44 31.54
CA ALA A 439 14.00 -7.49 32.49
C ALA A 439 15.23 -8.30 32.05
N MET A 440 15.33 -8.62 30.75
CA MET A 440 16.49 -9.30 30.17
C MET A 440 17.75 -8.42 30.21
N LEU A 441 17.67 -7.17 29.78
CA LEU A 441 18.82 -6.25 29.76
C LEU A 441 19.30 -5.92 31.18
N SER A 442 18.39 -5.65 32.12
CA SER A 442 18.72 -5.30 33.50
C SER A 442 19.37 -6.48 34.24
N ALA A 443 18.92 -7.71 33.98
CA ALA A 443 19.53 -8.92 34.50
C ALA A 443 20.94 -9.19 33.96
N GLY A 444 21.26 -8.71 32.75
CA GLY A 444 22.58 -8.84 32.14
C GLY A 444 22.63 -9.58 30.80
N VAL A 445 21.49 -9.83 30.15
CA VAL A 445 21.47 -10.29 28.74
C VAL A 445 22.08 -9.18 27.87
N LYS A 446 23.18 -9.50 27.19
CA LYS A 446 24.00 -8.49 26.50
C LYS A 446 23.34 -7.93 25.25
N ASP A 447 22.52 -8.74 24.56
CA ASP A 447 22.02 -8.41 23.22
C ASP A 447 20.52 -8.72 23.08
N VAL A 448 19.71 -7.70 23.36
CA VAL A 448 18.25 -7.74 23.34
C VAL A 448 17.74 -6.79 22.26
N LYS A 449 16.96 -7.31 21.31
CA LYS A 449 16.29 -6.53 20.26
C LYS A 449 14.80 -6.49 20.49
N ILE A 450 14.17 -5.41 20.00
CA ILE A 450 12.72 -5.27 19.87
C ILE A 450 12.43 -5.01 18.39
N LEU A 451 11.51 -5.78 17.80
CA LEU A 451 11.00 -5.54 16.46
C LEU A 451 10.21 -4.23 16.43
N ASP A 452 10.77 -3.21 15.79
CA ASP A 452 10.05 -1.98 15.50
C ASP A 452 8.91 -2.27 14.50
N GLY A 453 7.73 -1.71 14.76
CA GLY A 453 6.50 -2.08 14.07
C GLY A 453 5.73 -3.24 14.71
N GLY A 454 6.37 -4.10 15.51
CA GLY A 454 5.79 -5.36 15.96
C GLY A 454 5.27 -6.24 14.82
N ILE A 455 4.34 -7.16 15.12
CA ILE A 455 3.65 -7.94 14.07
C ILE A 455 2.89 -7.05 13.08
N THR A 456 2.35 -5.91 13.53
CA THR A 456 1.65 -4.94 12.65
C THR A 456 2.57 -4.39 11.55
N GLY A 457 3.84 -4.12 11.86
CA GLY A 457 4.85 -3.67 10.90
C GLY A 457 5.30 -4.77 9.94
N TRP A 458 5.42 -6.00 10.46
CA TRP A 458 5.70 -7.21 9.66
C TRP A 458 4.62 -7.47 8.60
N GLU A 459 3.34 -7.43 9.01
CA GLU A 459 2.20 -7.60 8.12
C GLU A 459 2.06 -6.48 7.09
N LYS A 460 2.34 -5.22 7.46
CA LYS A 460 2.34 -4.07 6.53
C LYS A 460 3.30 -4.25 5.34
N LEU A 461 4.36 -5.02 5.52
CA LEU A 461 5.35 -5.35 4.47
C LEU A 461 4.98 -6.62 3.68
N ASN A 462 3.87 -7.28 3.99
CA ASN A 462 3.41 -8.56 3.43
C ASN A 462 4.44 -9.70 3.63
N LEU A 463 5.18 -9.68 4.74
CA LEU A 463 6.14 -10.73 5.08
C LEU A 463 5.42 -12.01 5.55
N PRO A 464 6.00 -13.21 5.38
CA PRO A 464 5.35 -14.47 5.72
C PRO A 464 5.02 -14.61 7.21
N THR A 465 3.87 -15.17 7.53
CA THR A 465 3.46 -15.54 8.90
C THR A 465 3.09 -17.02 8.96
N THR A 466 3.05 -17.59 10.18
CA THR A 466 2.65 -18.99 10.43
C THR A 466 1.64 -19.07 11.57
N THR A 467 0.94 -20.21 11.68
CA THR A 467 0.16 -20.59 12.87
C THR A 467 0.73 -21.83 13.55
N GLU A 468 1.89 -22.33 13.12
CA GLU A 468 2.59 -23.47 13.73
C GLU A 468 3.29 -23.01 15.01
N THR A 469 2.93 -23.60 16.16
CA THR A 469 3.50 -23.21 17.45
C THR A 469 4.88 -23.82 17.70
N VAL A 470 5.80 -23.00 18.21
CA VAL A 470 7.12 -23.46 18.68
C VAL A 470 7.17 -23.40 20.20
N SER A 471 7.59 -24.50 20.83
CA SER A 471 7.81 -24.54 22.28
C SER A 471 9.23 -24.08 22.65
N PRO A 472 9.42 -23.39 23.78
CA PRO A 472 10.75 -23.06 24.26
C PRO A 472 11.55 -24.32 24.57
N THR A 473 12.88 -24.26 24.37
CA THR A 473 13.81 -25.32 24.78
C THR A 473 14.49 -24.89 26.07
N PRO A 474 14.24 -25.56 27.22
CA PRO A 474 14.89 -25.21 28.48
C PRO A 474 16.42 -25.34 28.42
N GLY A 475 17.10 -24.39 29.05
CA GLY A 475 18.54 -24.37 29.17
C GLY A 475 19.04 -25.20 30.36
N ASN A 476 20.24 -25.77 30.21
CA ASN A 476 20.94 -26.46 31.30
C ASN A 476 21.98 -25.58 32.01
N ASN A 477 22.28 -24.40 31.47
CA ASN A 477 23.27 -23.48 32.01
C ASN A 477 22.67 -22.62 33.13
N ASP A 478 23.49 -22.30 34.14
CA ASP A 478 23.17 -21.22 35.08
C ASP A 478 23.31 -19.86 34.37
N PHE A 479 22.40 -18.94 34.68
CA PHE A 479 22.46 -17.55 34.23
C PHE A 479 23.52 -16.74 35.01
N GLY A 480 23.87 -17.19 36.22
CA GLY A 480 24.72 -16.49 37.16
C GLY A 480 23.98 -15.34 37.86
N ASN A 481 24.72 -14.41 38.45
CA ASN A 481 24.15 -13.31 39.23
C ASN A 481 23.38 -12.32 38.34
N ILE A 482 22.21 -11.87 38.81
CA ILE A 482 21.44 -10.78 38.20
C ILE A 482 22.17 -9.47 38.47
N GLU A 483 22.21 -8.57 37.47
CA GLU A 483 23.04 -7.36 37.52
C GLU A 483 22.27 -6.09 37.93
N HIS A 484 20.94 -6.13 37.95
CA HIS A 484 20.03 -5.00 38.23
C HIS A 484 20.39 -3.69 37.49
N LYS A 485 20.95 -3.81 36.29
CA LYS A 485 21.39 -2.66 35.50
C LYS A 485 20.20 -1.74 35.18
N TYR A 486 20.46 -0.44 35.29
CA TYR A 486 19.51 0.62 34.94
C TYR A 486 18.23 0.66 35.79
N ILE A 487 18.20 0.04 36.98
CA ILE A 487 17.09 0.14 37.92
C ILE A 487 17.48 1.10 39.06
N LEU A 488 16.55 1.95 39.49
CA LEU A 488 16.66 2.70 40.74
C LEU A 488 15.59 2.26 41.74
N SER A 489 15.95 2.13 43.01
CA SER A 489 15.00 1.94 44.10
C SER A 489 14.23 3.23 44.40
N ILE A 490 13.08 3.13 45.06
CA ILE A 490 12.32 4.31 45.48
C ILE A 490 13.13 5.24 46.39
N ASP A 491 13.97 4.70 47.27
CA ASP A 491 14.83 5.49 48.16
C ASP A 491 15.83 6.33 47.36
N GLN A 492 16.50 5.72 46.38
CA GLN A 492 17.45 6.40 45.49
C GLN A 492 16.76 7.49 44.65
N VAL A 493 15.56 7.22 44.16
CA VAL A 493 14.75 8.19 43.40
C VAL A 493 14.33 9.36 44.30
N ASN A 494 13.90 9.08 45.53
CA ASN A 494 13.48 10.08 46.49
C ASN A 494 14.64 10.97 46.96
N GLU A 495 15.81 10.37 47.23
CA GLU A 495 17.03 11.10 47.57
C GLU A 495 17.48 12.00 46.40
N LYS A 496 17.49 11.48 45.17
CA LYS A 496 17.84 12.26 43.98
C LYS A 496 16.84 13.40 43.71
N LEU A 497 15.53 13.16 43.86
CA LEU A 497 14.51 14.23 43.75
C LEU A 497 14.71 15.36 44.78
N LYS A 498 15.21 15.04 45.98
CA LYS A 498 15.48 16.02 47.04
C LYS A 498 16.78 16.80 46.81
N ASN A 499 17.83 16.11 46.36
CA ASN A 499 19.21 16.59 46.47
C ASN A 499 19.93 16.83 45.13
N ASP A 500 19.43 16.28 44.02
CA ASP A 500 20.08 16.34 42.70
C ASP A 500 19.26 17.16 41.68
N PRO A 501 19.59 18.45 41.45
CA PRO A 501 18.89 19.27 40.47
C PRO A 501 19.14 18.84 39.01
N ASN A 502 20.14 17.98 38.74
CA ASN A 502 20.40 17.41 37.41
C ASN A 502 19.55 16.14 37.15
N PHE A 503 19.08 15.46 38.19
CA PHE A 503 18.17 14.32 38.06
C PHE A 503 16.78 14.76 37.60
N LYS A 504 16.14 13.94 36.76
CA LYS A 504 14.77 14.12 36.28
C LYS A 504 14.06 12.78 36.34
N LEU A 505 13.03 12.69 37.18
CA LEU A 505 12.09 11.57 37.18
C LEU A 505 10.98 11.84 36.15
N VAL A 506 10.98 11.08 35.06
CA VAL A 506 10.19 11.33 33.86
C VAL A 506 8.97 10.41 33.79
N SER A 507 7.78 11.00 33.92
CA SER A 507 6.50 10.30 33.91
C SER A 507 6.03 9.98 32.49
N ILE A 508 5.97 8.70 32.14
CA ILE A 508 5.42 8.19 30.88
C ILE A 508 3.96 7.77 31.11
N ARG A 509 3.18 8.73 31.62
CA ARG A 509 1.76 8.57 31.98
C ARG A 509 0.90 9.51 31.14
N SER A 510 -0.40 9.23 31.06
CA SER A 510 -1.34 10.13 30.37
C SER A 510 -1.43 11.49 31.07
N ARG A 511 -1.96 12.50 30.39
CA ARG A 511 -2.06 13.86 30.96
C ARG A 511 -2.92 13.88 32.24
N ASP A 512 -4.08 13.22 32.19
CA ASP A 512 -5.00 13.05 33.33
C ASP A 512 -4.34 12.36 34.54
N GLU A 513 -3.43 11.41 34.31
CA GLU A 513 -2.64 10.77 35.35
C GLU A 513 -1.65 11.74 35.98
N PHE A 514 -0.88 12.45 35.15
CA PHE A 514 0.16 13.39 35.58
C PHE A 514 -0.39 14.58 36.38
N GLU A 515 -1.55 15.11 35.97
CA GLU A 515 -2.25 16.18 36.69
C GLU A 515 -2.95 15.67 37.96
N GLY A 516 -3.08 14.35 38.13
CA GLY A 516 -3.76 13.75 39.28
C GLY A 516 -5.29 13.88 39.21
N VAL A 517 -5.85 13.88 38.00
CA VAL A 517 -7.29 13.80 37.72
C VAL A 517 -7.82 12.39 38.00
N LYS A 518 -7.07 11.35 37.61
CA LYS A 518 -7.38 9.94 37.86
C LYS A 518 -6.10 9.09 37.96
N SER A 519 -6.15 7.96 38.67
CA SER A 519 -5.03 7.00 38.67
C SER A 519 -4.90 6.27 37.32
N ASN A 520 -6.04 6.05 36.65
CA ASN A 520 -6.20 5.27 35.41
C ASN A 520 -5.93 3.76 35.55
N TYR A 521 -5.88 3.25 36.78
CA TYR A 521 -5.71 1.83 37.10
C TYR A 521 -6.73 1.41 38.15
N ALA A 522 -7.33 0.22 38.01
CA ALA A 522 -8.32 -0.28 38.97
C ALA A 522 -7.71 -0.61 40.35
N TYR A 523 -6.43 -1.00 40.37
CA TYR A 523 -5.67 -1.40 41.56
C TYR A 523 -4.81 -0.26 42.17
N ILE A 524 -4.74 0.91 41.53
CA ILE A 524 -4.10 2.09 42.11
C ILE A 524 -5.19 3.06 42.55
N GLU A 525 -5.35 3.20 43.87
CA GLU A 525 -6.46 3.95 44.47
C GLU A 525 -6.35 5.45 44.20
N THR A 526 -5.14 6.02 44.28
CA THR A 526 -4.97 7.48 44.30
C THR A 526 -4.35 8.04 43.03
N ALA A 527 -4.81 9.23 42.66
CA ALA A 527 -4.28 10.02 41.55
C ALA A 527 -3.20 11.00 42.03
N GLY A 528 -2.23 11.31 41.18
CA GLY A 528 -1.11 12.22 41.44
C GLY A 528 0.22 11.63 40.97
N GLU A 529 1.31 12.30 41.33
CA GLU A 529 2.68 11.94 40.96
C GLU A 529 3.66 12.16 42.13
N PRO A 530 4.88 11.59 42.08
CA PRO A 530 5.99 11.97 42.97
C PRO A 530 6.29 13.48 42.83
N LEU A 531 6.51 14.17 43.95
CA LEU A 531 6.83 15.60 43.93
C LEU A 531 8.17 15.84 43.21
N GLY A 532 8.15 16.70 42.20
CA GLY A 532 9.32 17.00 41.35
C GLY A 532 9.40 16.15 40.08
N ALA A 533 8.50 15.18 39.89
CA ALA A 533 8.40 14.46 38.63
C ALA A 533 7.94 15.38 37.49
N VAL A 534 8.47 15.12 36.29
CA VAL A 534 8.24 15.89 35.06
C VAL A 534 7.54 15.03 34.01
N TRP A 535 6.67 15.61 33.19
CA TRP A 535 5.87 14.85 32.24
C TRP A 535 6.66 14.53 30.96
N GLY A 536 6.79 13.25 30.64
CA GLY A 536 7.47 12.74 29.45
C GLY A 536 6.53 12.27 28.35
N LYS A 537 5.29 12.77 28.31
CA LYS A 537 4.22 12.37 27.37
C LYS A 537 3.64 10.97 27.61
N ASN A 538 2.58 10.63 26.87
CA ASN A 538 1.91 9.33 26.93
C ASN A 538 2.68 8.30 26.08
N ILE A 539 2.60 7.02 26.44
CA ILE A 539 3.21 5.92 25.65
C ILE A 539 2.71 5.86 24.19
N ASN A 540 1.52 6.38 23.92
CA ASN A 540 0.99 6.49 22.55
C ASN A 540 1.68 7.57 21.71
N ASP A 541 2.26 8.60 22.35
CA ASP A 541 3.04 9.64 21.66
C ASP A 541 4.40 9.10 21.19
N TYR A 542 4.83 7.94 21.70
CA TYR A 542 6.05 7.23 21.28
C TYR A 542 5.85 6.33 20.06
N ALA A 543 4.66 6.28 19.45
CA ALA A 543 4.37 5.50 18.24
C ALA A 543 4.00 6.38 17.02
N GLN A 544 4.89 6.49 16.04
CA GLN A 544 4.55 7.07 14.73
C GLN A 544 3.65 6.12 13.91
N ASP A 545 2.65 6.68 13.23
CA ASP A 545 1.61 5.96 12.46
C ASP A 545 0.94 4.79 13.22
N SER A 546 0.86 4.91 14.56
CA SER A 546 0.39 3.88 15.50
C SER A 546 1.10 2.53 15.37
N SER A 547 2.31 2.49 14.80
CA SER A 547 3.01 1.25 14.47
C SER A 547 4.49 1.27 14.79
N PHE A 548 5.25 2.29 14.43
CA PHE A 548 6.71 2.30 14.61
C PHE A 548 7.10 3.25 15.75
N VAL A 549 8.27 3.05 16.36
CA VAL A 549 8.78 3.93 17.41
C VAL A 549 9.19 5.29 16.83
N ILE A 550 8.96 6.38 17.57
CA ILE A 550 9.40 7.72 17.16
C ILE A 550 10.94 7.84 17.09
N PRO A 551 11.49 8.70 16.20
CA PRO A 551 12.91 9.01 16.19
C PRO A 551 13.35 9.79 17.45
N LEU A 552 14.62 9.68 17.83
CA LEU A 552 15.19 10.39 18.98
C LEU A 552 14.95 11.91 18.97
N SER A 553 14.92 12.53 17.79
CA SER A 553 14.62 13.96 17.64
C SER A 553 13.27 14.33 18.24
N GLN A 554 12.26 13.49 18.06
CA GLN A 554 10.90 13.72 18.58
C GLN A 554 10.86 13.55 20.10
N MET A 555 11.55 12.54 20.64
CA MET A 555 11.71 12.37 22.09
C MET A 555 12.43 13.57 22.73
N LYS A 556 13.45 14.13 22.06
CA LYS A 556 14.15 15.33 22.54
C LYS A 556 13.25 16.57 22.57
N GLU A 557 12.36 16.73 21.60
CA GLU A 557 11.34 17.78 21.60
C GLU A 557 10.43 17.65 22.83
N TYR A 558 9.85 16.47 23.05
CA TYR A 558 8.97 16.19 24.18
C TYR A 558 9.62 16.44 25.54
N LEU A 559 10.89 16.06 25.70
CA LEU A 559 11.65 16.32 26.93
C LEU A 559 11.97 17.81 27.10
N SER A 560 12.23 18.55 26.01
CA SER A 560 12.50 19.99 26.07
C SER A 560 11.27 20.80 26.53
N GLU A 561 10.05 20.39 26.19
CA GLU A 561 8.80 20.98 26.72
C GLU A 561 8.70 20.87 28.26
N ALA A 562 9.33 19.86 28.85
CA ALA A 562 9.42 19.65 30.29
C ALA A 562 10.66 20.29 30.94
N ASN A 563 11.36 21.18 30.23
CA ASN A 563 12.63 21.81 30.62
C ASN A 563 13.76 20.80 30.91
N ILE A 564 13.78 19.65 30.22
CA ILE A 564 14.82 18.63 30.34
C ILE A 564 15.86 18.83 29.25
N ASP A 565 17.12 19.03 29.66
CA ASP A 565 18.27 18.94 28.75
C ASP A 565 18.69 17.48 28.62
N TYR A 566 18.26 16.82 27.52
CA TYR A 566 18.59 15.42 27.24
C TYR A 566 20.10 15.10 27.29
N ALA A 567 20.97 16.06 26.94
CA ALA A 567 22.41 15.84 26.93
C ALA A 567 23.03 15.89 28.33
N LYS A 568 22.48 16.71 29.24
CA LYS A 568 23.04 16.91 30.59
C LYS A 568 22.33 16.12 31.69
N ASN A 569 21.00 16.11 31.68
CA ASN A 569 20.22 15.57 32.79
C ASN A 569 20.31 14.04 32.88
N GLU A 570 20.37 13.53 34.10
CA GLU A 570 20.17 12.10 34.39
C GLU A 570 18.66 11.82 34.37
N LEU A 571 18.23 10.82 33.61
CA LEU A 571 16.80 10.55 33.39
C LEU A 571 16.41 9.19 33.98
N SER A 572 15.49 9.17 34.93
CA SER A 572 14.81 7.93 35.33
C SER A 572 13.40 7.94 34.79
N PHE A 573 13.04 6.97 33.94
CA PHE A 573 11.69 6.86 33.38
C PHE A 573 10.81 6.01 34.31
N TYR A 574 9.54 6.37 34.47
CA TYR A 574 8.58 5.57 35.23
C TYR A 574 7.17 5.70 34.65
N CYS A 575 6.24 4.87 35.12
CA CYS A 575 4.82 5.03 34.86
C CYS A 575 3.99 4.54 36.07
N GLY A 576 2.87 3.84 35.88
CA GLY A 576 2.20 3.15 36.98
C GLY A 576 3.08 2.08 37.62
N THR A 577 3.61 1.17 36.79
CA THR A 577 4.24 -0.11 37.16
C THR A 577 5.39 -0.48 36.20
N GLY A 578 6.25 0.48 35.86
CA GLY A 578 7.43 0.24 35.00
C GLY A 578 7.19 0.08 33.48
N TRP A 579 6.14 -0.62 33.01
CA TRP A 579 5.95 -1.02 31.59
C TRP A 579 6.21 0.11 30.57
N ARG A 580 5.44 1.20 30.64
CA ARG A 580 5.48 2.31 29.67
C ARG A 580 6.81 3.06 29.67
N ALA A 581 7.58 2.98 30.75
CA ALA A 581 8.88 3.63 30.87
C ALA A 581 9.96 3.01 29.95
N THR A 582 9.78 1.74 29.58
CA THR A 582 10.80 0.96 28.85
C THR A 582 11.05 1.45 27.43
N ILE A 583 10.03 1.95 26.71
CA ILE A 583 10.19 2.44 25.33
C ILE A 583 11.09 3.70 25.24
N PRO A 584 10.83 4.79 25.98
CA PRO A 584 11.78 5.92 26.03
C PRO A 584 13.13 5.54 26.62
N PHE A 585 13.18 4.65 27.62
CA PHE A 585 14.44 4.12 28.11
C PHE A 585 15.26 3.47 26.97
N PHE A 586 14.66 2.59 26.16
CA PHE A 586 15.37 1.94 25.05
C PHE A 586 15.75 2.91 23.93
N LEU A 587 14.91 3.91 23.63
CA LEU A 587 15.28 4.99 22.71
C LEU A 587 16.52 5.74 23.19
N ALA A 588 16.60 6.06 24.48
CA ALA A 588 17.78 6.72 25.04
C ALA A 588 19.01 5.79 25.07
N TYR A 589 18.82 4.54 25.50
CA TYR A 589 19.86 3.52 25.59
C TYR A 589 20.53 3.28 24.25
N GLN A 590 19.75 3.02 23.19
CA GLN A 590 20.30 2.68 21.88
C GLN A 590 21.03 3.86 21.22
N ASN A 591 20.66 5.08 21.58
CA ASN A 591 21.28 6.31 21.11
C ASN A 591 22.45 6.78 22.01
N GLY A 592 23.06 5.87 22.78
CA GLY A 592 24.31 6.13 23.48
C GLY A 592 24.19 6.90 24.80
N LYS A 593 22.98 7.12 25.33
CA LYS A 593 22.83 7.77 26.65
C LYS A 593 23.06 6.74 27.76
N ASP A 594 24.00 7.02 28.66
CA ASP A 594 24.40 6.13 29.76
C ASP A 594 23.76 6.51 31.10
N ASN A 595 23.54 7.80 31.36
CA ASN A 595 22.90 8.30 32.58
C ASN A 595 21.36 8.20 32.49
N ILE A 596 20.88 6.97 32.38
CA ILE A 596 19.46 6.59 32.29
C ILE A 596 19.12 5.42 33.19
N SER A 597 17.87 5.39 33.65
CA SER A 597 17.30 4.28 34.41
C SER A 597 15.80 4.15 34.20
N VAL A 598 15.22 3.06 34.71
CA VAL A 598 13.80 2.93 35.00
C VAL A 598 13.64 2.90 36.52
N TYR A 599 12.70 3.69 37.04
CA TYR A 599 12.20 3.53 38.40
C TYR A 599 11.03 2.54 38.35
N ASP A 600 11.28 1.33 38.83
CA ASP A 600 10.46 0.15 38.55
C ASP A 600 9.05 0.25 39.14
N GLY A 601 8.96 0.47 40.45
CA GLY A 601 7.70 0.52 41.20
C GLY A 601 6.80 1.69 40.87
N GLY A 602 7.31 2.70 40.15
CA GLY A 602 6.53 3.78 39.57
C GLY A 602 5.57 4.48 40.55
N TRP A 603 4.41 4.85 40.04
CA TRP A 603 3.37 5.50 40.85
C TRP A 603 2.75 4.55 41.87
N TYR A 604 2.67 3.24 41.60
CA TYR A 604 2.10 2.26 42.54
C TYR A 604 2.91 2.19 43.84
N GLN A 605 4.21 1.90 43.75
CA GLN A 605 5.10 1.84 44.92
C GLN A 605 5.20 3.21 45.63
N TRP A 606 5.16 4.31 44.86
CA TRP A 606 5.18 5.66 45.44
C TRP A 606 3.89 5.99 46.21
N GLU A 607 2.70 5.62 45.71
CA GLU A 607 1.47 5.92 46.44
C GLU A 607 1.35 5.13 47.75
N LEU A 608 1.85 3.90 47.80
CA LEU A 608 1.91 3.08 49.01
C LEU A 608 2.84 3.73 50.06
N ARG A 609 4.05 4.13 49.65
CA ARG A 609 4.99 4.85 50.53
C ARG A 609 4.52 6.24 50.92
N TRP A 610 3.77 6.93 50.06
CA TRP A 610 3.12 8.20 50.39
C TRP A 610 1.97 8.02 51.40
N LYS A 611 1.18 6.95 51.32
CA LYS A 611 0.13 6.64 52.31
C LYS A 611 0.72 6.38 53.70
N ASP A 612 1.83 5.66 53.77
CA ASP A 612 2.54 5.34 55.01
C ASP A 612 3.30 6.56 55.60
N ASN A 613 4.12 7.23 54.77
CA ASN A 613 4.90 8.39 55.19
C ASN A 613 4.79 9.57 54.19
N PRO A 614 3.70 10.37 54.25
CA PRO A 614 3.44 11.45 53.30
C PRO A 614 4.48 12.58 53.27
N LYS A 615 5.29 12.71 54.34
CA LYS A 615 6.34 13.73 54.45
C LYS A 615 7.61 13.28 53.75
N GLU A 616 7.96 12.00 53.88
CA GLU A 616 9.16 11.44 53.27
C GLU A 616 8.99 11.18 51.78
N TYR A 617 7.79 10.78 51.35
CA TYR A 617 7.42 10.50 49.95
C TYR A 617 6.35 11.47 49.44
N PRO A 618 6.63 12.78 49.33
CA PRO A 618 5.62 13.77 49.00
C PRO A 618 5.01 13.53 47.61
N ARG A 619 3.69 13.65 47.52
CA ARG A 619 2.91 13.61 46.28
C ARG A 619 2.67 15.03 45.75
N GLN A 620 2.91 15.27 44.46
CA GLN A 620 2.30 16.40 43.76
C GLN A 620 0.92 16.01 43.22
N LYS A 621 -0.06 16.87 43.47
CA LYS A 621 -1.40 16.84 42.87
C LYS A 621 -1.66 18.24 42.32
N ILE A 622 -2.12 18.34 41.07
CA ILE A 622 -2.29 19.60 40.36
C ILE A 622 -3.69 19.59 39.72
N THR A 623 -4.74 19.88 40.49
CA THR A 623 -6.03 20.22 39.84
C THR A 623 -5.87 21.44 38.92
N PRO A 624 -6.77 21.66 37.95
CA PRO A 624 -6.72 22.85 37.09
C PRO A 624 -6.68 24.18 37.87
N GLU A 625 -7.34 24.27 39.02
CA GLU A 625 -7.28 25.42 39.93
C GLU A 625 -5.94 25.50 40.67
N GLN A 626 -5.34 24.34 40.98
CA GLN A 626 -4.02 24.26 41.59
C GLN A 626 -2.90 24.62 40.61
N ALA A 627 -3.06 24.41 39.30
CA ALA A 627 -2.13 24.95 38.30
C ALA A 627 -2.06 26.50 38.34
N ALA A 628 -3.11 27.17 38.83
CA ALA A 628 -3.16 28.62 39.04
C ALA A 628 -2.78 29.07 40.48
N TYR A 629 -2.50 28.15 41.40
CA TYR A 629 -2.29 28.43 42.84
C TYR A 629 -0.99 27.85 43.41
N TYR A 630 -0.63 26.62 43.02
CA TYR A 630 0.62 25.96 43.38
C TYR A 630 1.76 26.43 42.48
N SER A 631 2.04 27.73 42.47
CA SER A 631 3.33 28.25 42.03
C SER A 631 4.14 28.61 43.27
N LYS A 632 4.97 27.69 43.76
CA LYS A 632 6.08 28.10 44.64
C LYS A 632 7.06 28.89 43.77
N MET A 633 6.90 30.21 43.74
CA MET A 633 7.92 31.11 43.22
C MET A 633 9.15 30.99 44.11
N MET A 634 10.30 30.68 43.53
CA MET A 634 11.60 30.82 44.21
C MET A 634 12.59 31.45 43.24
N PHE A 635 13.33 32.45 43.71
CA PHE A 635 14.49 32.94 42.97
C PHE A 635 15.53 31.82 42.80
N ALA A 636 16.19 31.78 41.64
CA ALA A 636 17.28 30.84 41.37
C ALA A 636 18.42 30.94 42.41
N LYS A 637 18.58 32.12 43.03
CA LYS A 637 19.52 32.38 44.13
C LYS A 637 18.86 33.21 45.23
N LYS A 638 19.11 32.85 46.50
CA LYS A 638 18.62 33.60 47.68
C LYS A 638 19.18 35.03 47.79
N SER A 639 20.38 35.23 47.26
CA SER A 639 21.02 36.53 47.08
C SER A 639 21.95 36.47 45.87
N VAL A 640 22.25 37.61 45.24
CA VAL A 640 23.24 37.75 44.17
C VAL A 640 24.18 38.92 44.42
N SER A 641 25.47 38.72 44.15
CA SER A 641 26.44 39.81 44.00
C SER A 641 26.60 40.20 42.53
N VAL A 642 26.78 41.50 42.26
CA VAL A 642 27.03 42.03 40.91
C VAL A 642 27.94 43.27 41.00
N SER A 643 28.99 43.35 40.17
CA SER A 643 29.81 44.57 40.11
C SER A 643 29.07 45.72 39.44
N ILE A 644 29.42 46.97 39.78
CA ILE A 644 28.90 48.17 39.11
C ILE A 644 29.06 48.07 37.58
N GLY A 645 28.00 48.37 36.84
CA GLY A 645 27.96 48.28 35.37
C GLY A 645 27.85 46.86 34.80
N SER A 646 27.96 45.82 35.63
CA SER A 646 27.78 44.42 35.22
C SER A 646 26.32 43.97 35.42
N THR A 647 25.95 42.87 34.76
CA THR A 647 24.60 42.28 34.83
C THR A 647 24.65 40.83 35.29
N VAL A 648 23.75 40.44 36.20
CA VAL A 648 23.56 39.05 36.66
C VAL A 648 22.08 38.67 36.56
N ASN A 649 21.76 37.45 36.10
CA ASN A 649 20.38 36.97 36.12
C ASN A 649 20.04 36.33 37.48
N ASN A 650 18.85 36.64 37.98
CA ASN A 650 18.21 35.88 39.07
C ASN A 650 16.72 35.68 38.74
N SER A 651 16.44 34.79 37.79
CA SER A 651 15.09 34.41 37.40
C SER A 651 14.29 33.76 38.54
N VAL A 652 12.97 33.88 38.47
CA VAL A 652 12.05 33.09 39.30
C VAL A 652 11.80 31.74 38.64
N ASN A 653 12.07 30.67 39.38
CA ASN A 653 11.60 29.33 39.06
C ASN A 653 10.17 29.17 39.60
N LEU A 654 9.28 28.62 38.77
CA LEU A 654 7.94 28.21 39.15
C LEU A 654 7.93 26.71 39.42
N TYR A 655 7.40 26.31 40.57
CA TYR A 655 7.24 24.90 40.94
C TYR A 655 5.76 24.60 41.15
N PRO A 656 5.18 23.61 40.41
CA PRO A 656 5.85 22.72 39.45
C PRO A 656 6.25 23.44 38.15
N ALA A 657 7.25 22.90 37.44
CA ALA A 657 7.82 23.52 36.23
C ALA A 657 6.84 23.66 35.05
N SER A 658 5.65 23.05 35.14
CA SER A 658 4.54 23.19 34.21
C SER A 658 3.61 24.39 34.52
N ALA A 659 3.83 25.13 35.62
CA ALA A 659 3.07 26.32 35.96
C ALA A 659 3.53 27.52 35.12
N SER A 660 2.59 28.28 34.58
CA SER A 660 2.85 29.49 33.80
C SER A 660 2.19 30.72 34.43
N ALA A 661 2.97 31.79 34.63
CA ALA A 661 2.49 33.06 35.15
C ALA A 661 3.31 34.22 34.56
N SER A 662 2.69 35.39 34.43
CA SER A 662 3.42 36.62 34.07
C SER A 662 4.16 37.15 35.30
N ILE A 663 5.47 37.29 35.23
CA ILE A 663 6.30 37.73 36.36
C ILE A 663 6.71 39.20 36.18
N LYS A 664 6.48 40.01 37.20
CA LYS A 664 7.00 41.38 37.30
C LYS A 664 8.15 41.40 38.32
N TYR A 665 9.28 41.95 37.91
CA TYR A 665 10.44 42.20 38.77
C TYR A 665 10.50 43.68 39.17
N GLU A 666 10.86 43.95 40.42
CA GLU A 666 11.03 45.30 40.98
C GLU A 666 12.27 45.31 41.88
N VAL A 667 13.09 46.37 41.82
CA VAL A 667 14.19 46.60 42.78
C VAL A 667 13.74 47.67 43.77
N GLU A 668 13.94 47.41 45.07
CA GLU A 668 13.50 48.29 46.15
C GLU A 668 14.23 49.65 46.16
N ASP A 669 15.54 49.65 45.88
CA ASP A 669 16.34 50.86 45.68
C ASP A 669 16.88 50.91 44.23
N PRO A 670 16.24 51.70 43.34
CA PRO A 670 16.66 51.83 41.96
C PRO A 670 17.93 52.68 41.77
N ALA A 671 18.49 53.30 42.82
CA ALA A 671 19.81 53.93 42.77
C ALA A 671 20.93 52.89 42.86
N ILE A 672 20.73 51.82 43.64
CA ILE A 672 21.70 50.73 43.84
C ILE A 672 21.71 49.77 42.64
N ALA A 673 20.56 49.35 42.13
CA ALA A 673 20.46 48.44 40.99
C ALA A 673 19.25 48.70 40.08
N SER A 674 19.15 48.01 38.95
CA SER A 674 17.93 47.94 38.12
C SER A 674 17.70 46.53 37.60
N VAL A 675 16.45 46.18 37.29
CA VAL A 675 16.08 44.87 36.74
C VAL A 675 15.21 45.01 35.49
N ASP A 676 15.36 44.08 34.53
CA ASP A 676 14.52 43.97 33.35
C ASP A 676 13.34 42.98 33.54
N SER A 677 12.53 42.77 32.50
CA SER A 677 11.41 41.82 32.51
C SER A 677 11.82 40.34 32.63
N ASN A 678 13.11 40.03 32.45
CA ASN A 678 13.66 38.67 32.42
C ASN A 678 14.42 38.33 33.72
N GLY A 679 14.45 39.25 34.69
CA GLY A 679 15.20 39.09 35.95
C GLY A 679 16.71 39.35 35.80
N ASN A 680 17.14 40.07 34.77
CA ASN A 680 18.53 40.52 34.62
C ASN A 680 18.75 41.80 35.45
N ILE A 681 19.63 41.72 36.43
CA ILE A 681 19.91 42.76 37.42
C ILE A 681 21.23 43.43 37.07
N THR A 682 21.24 44.75 36.90
CA THR A 682 22.43 45.56 36.63
C THR A 682 22.78 46.41 37.85
N GLY A 683 24.03 46.30 38.33
CA GLY A 683 24.54 47.11 39.44
C GLY A 683 24.84 48.55 39.02
N LYS A 684 24.50 49.53 39.87
CA LYS A 684 24.66 50.96 39.59
C LYS A 684 25.56 51.68 40.60
N SER A 685 25.39 51.41 41.89
CA SER A 685 26.22 51.95 42.96
C SER A 685 26.42 50.92 44.06
N GLU A 686 27.58 50.97 44.72
CA GLU A 686 27.93 50.11 45.85
C GLU A 686 26.86 50.17 46.96
N GLY A 687 26.43 49.00 47.46
CA GLY A 687 25.35 48.90 48.44
C GLY A 687 24.57 47.60 48.35
N SER A 688 23.50 47.48 49.12
CA SER A 688 22.59 46.32 49.11
C SER A 688 21.14 46.74 48.92
N THR A 689 20.39 46.01 48.11
CA THR A 689 18.97 46.26 47.87
C THR A 689 18.19 44.95 47.68
N THR A 690 16.86 45.01 47.66
CA THR A 690 16.00 43.84 47.53
C THR A 690 15.46 43.74 46.10
N LEU A 691 15.63 42.57 45.48
CA LEU A 691 14.84 42.18 44.31
C LEU A 691 13.52 41.59 44.78
N THR A 692 12.40 42.15 44.31
CA THR A 692 11.06 41.62 44.52
C THR A 692 10.51 41.03 43.22
N ALA A 693 9.85 39.87 43.31
CA ALA A 693 9.09 39.32 42.19
C ALA A 693 7.62 39.08 42.58
N THR A 694 6.73 39.41 41.65
CA THR A 694 5.28 39.28 41.79
C THR A 694 4.70 38.57 40.56
N ALA A 695 3.86 37.55 40.77
CA ALA A 695 3.17 36.85 39.69
C ALA A 695 1.78 37.47 39.41
N PHE A 696 1.35 37.39 38.15
CA PHE A 696 0.07 37.86 37.66
C PHE A 696 -0.60 36.80 36.78
N ASN A 697 -1.92 36.70 36.86
CA ASN A 697 -2.71 35.81 35.99
C ASN A 697 -2.95 36.43 34.60
N SER A 698 -3.63 35.69 33.72
CA SER A 698 -3.97 36.13 32.35
C SER A 698 -4.92 37.33 32.27
N LYS A 699 -5.52 37.77 33.39
CA LYS A 699 -6.34 38.98 33.50
C LYS A 699 -5.56 40.18 34.06
N GLY A 700 -4.29 40.01 34.42
CA GLY A 700 -3.46 41.05 35.04
C GLY A 700 -3.70 41.22 36.56
N GLU A 701 -4.40 40.28 37.20
CA GLU A 701 -4.62 40.30 38.65
C GLU A 701 -3.39 39.71 39.37
N GLN A 702 -2.92 40.33 40.45
CA GLN A 702 -1.81 39.80 41.26
C GLN A 702 -2.22 38.46 41.89
N ILE A 703 -1.37 37.44 41.73
CA ILE A 703 -1.57 36.11 42.32
C ILE A 703 -0.42 35.75 43.27
N GLY A 704 -0.76 35.12 44.40
CA GLY A 704 0.19 34.69 45.41
C GLY A 704 0.82 35.82 46.25
N LYS A 705 1.79 35.44 47.07
CA LYS A 705 2.62 36.38 47.85
C LYS A 705 3.83 36.82 47.01
N ARG A 706 4.26 38.06 47.21
CA ARG A 706 5.56 38.53 46.69
C ARG A 706 6.69 37.74 47.35
N ILE A 707 7.73 37.45 46.58
CA ILE A 707 8.98 36.87 47.08
C ILE A 707 10.12 37.86 46.91
N THR A 708 11.15 37.71 47.73
CA THR A 708 12.32 38.59 47.74
C THR A 708 13.64 37.81 47.61
N SER A 709 14.66 38.47 47.05
CA SER A 709 16.05 38.02 47.02
C SER A 709 16.98 39.20 47.25
N GLY A 710 18.11 38.96 47.90
CA GLY A 710 19.12 40.01 48.11
C GLY A 710 19.86 40.35 46.82
N ILE A 711 20.18 41.62 46.64
CA ILE A 711 21.17 42.11 45.69
C ILE A 711 22.27 42.80 46.51
N VAL A 712 23.52 42.41 46.28
CA VAL A 712 24.71 43.13 46.74
C VAL A 712 25.41 43.68 45.51
N VAL A 713 25.66 44.98 45.50
CA VAL A 713 26.41 45.65 44.44
C VAL A 713 27.78 46.00 44.96
N GLU A 714 28.80 45.45 44.31
CA GLU A 714 30.21 45.54 44.68
C GLU A 714 30.96 46.36 43.62
N LYS A 715 32.21 46.74 43.89
CA LYS A 715 33.02 47.53 42.94
C LYS A 715 33.47 46.72 41.71
#